data_AF-A0AAN7AT50-F1
#
_entry.id   AF-A0AAN7AT50-F1
#
_cell.length_a   1.000
_cell.length_b   1.000
_cell.length_c   1.000
_cell.angle_alpha   90.00
_cell.angle_beta   90.00
_cell.angle_gamma   90.00
#
_symmetry.space_group_name_H-M   'P 1'
#
loop_
_entity.id
_entity.type
_entity.pdbx_description
1 polymer ?
#
loop_
_entity_poly.entity_id
_entity_poly.type
_entity_poly.pdbx_seq_one_letter_code
_entity_poly.pdbx_strand_id
1 'polypeptide(L)'
;MNNIKPLVESAKATIRGHRSRGTFEEGHHFNTALPKETRFSTAVTIEIAQLYLVQGLYTLAAKTCDDQKRPIPGEEGAVLELLQAFIGIGRYSKLRTALKTAQRIGDAWHLHAHDQQIDVPLTEYRVLMVHWYWKIYVVAAEQGLLDEKQTKAAAVSSLGPVLQRVVSEGRLREARFLIYSKAHLLDDISQAVDELSTFLTLLTGPAWTIERAFTLIDLGTLQLNSESDAVLAQAAENLRLASDLFRKVGHAFGNIDIDLVRLSANRAISAGERFLAKTKIADRYFAVSHYQNGIRCLAFAISPDMIVDTYYEDVVRSLELLDRKINECGSEILKQVSLLHSVCQASLKAPEYGFALESLKSYFGNVPEEISPKYHSYMGVVLGLVYSKFGEHEKALEVANQALEIAMSNVSYIDQSDAATQVGVHILGLAREQPEGSEKSVGLISSAVGFLKEWANKDAEHEYGEGEAQKCLFIAEWDSNAQPWIERIKKHIPDSADPLTRIPVVDLELRLLMRQGRFADGLALSTQLMEQLQQVTDVAPFKKAQTLLSACIQAYACVQSTFRGDQATPENTQSAVKLLWAALRHSYSALQLYRQAHGVELVVDCTIFVWEILCMALLTMEENARHGLLAAFMEEMVQTEKLCDSMRQSVFAVGGLQSLMHKRFLVSKKASVKLYSVAVDLALRLNDPGNAWLWLQRGKARAFADSLGANHIIPQRLLDRISSDHDAYELLREEQNILDLLQEPNVNHVVAARRLASLRKSMENHPLLAEAARLRGQLSNLDLGTEELKAALQATGLTTDQVKLVDWYVPTQGASSTIHLFIRQLDGTTHSKQLPIGVDQVKDWTAKTFAYPDMATPPLARKTGNQHLKKMNVLVEGLSEFTTEGDLLILSPSGPLNSVPLHALDVDNVPLFERNLVVYASSVATLGQCLLRMSPTPGVDDKPQQHPGTKYFALYEEPDRLAERSQIFEHIKSLPLSVPGTIALGPQVTKPHFLQECKTANWIHYHGHARHNQDDILKSSLVLSDGTDIFDDSIRNNDTVDVNEGIDELLVSELFEVMLPRGGVHFTIIACDSGTQDIAPGDEPLGIIPALLYAGATSVLGCQWPIDSRAGRAFSETFYREIAAMQAKAALQKSSVVNLAAALSSTVGRMRRGELGADFKQAYYWAPFVLHGLWYFCK
;
A
#
# COMPACT_ATOMS: atom_id res chain seq x y z
N MET A 1 -45.82 38.09 -31.92
CA MET A 1 -45.70 37.42 -30.59
C MET A 1 -46.88 36.48 -30.25
N ASN A 2 -48.06 36.57 -30.87
CA ASN A 2 -49.20 35.68 -30.54
C ASN A 2 -49.14 34.23 -31.08
N ASN A 3 -48.20 33.88 -31.97
CA ASN A 3 -48.08 32.52 -32.54
C ASN A 3 -47.07 31.59 -31.83
N ILE A 4 -46.31 32.09 -30.84
CA ILE A 4 -45.23 31.31 -30.19
C ILE A 4 -45.75 30.53 -28.96
N LYS A 5 -46.75 31.07 -28.24
CA LYS A 5 -47.29 30.48 -27.01
C LYS A 5 -47.86 29.05 -27.20
N PRO A 6 -48.60 28.73 -28.28
CA PRO A 6 -49.07 27.37 -28.53
C PRO A 6 -47.93 26.39 -28.84
N LEU A 7 -46.88 26.85 -29.53
CA LEU A 7 -45.68 26.06 -29.85
C LEU A 7 -44.88 25.74 -28.59
N VAL A 8 -44.76 26.69 -27.66
CA VAL A 8 -44.11 26.49 -26.35
C VAL A 8 -44.84 25.46 -25.50
N GLU A 9 -46.17 25.57 -25.37
CA GLU A 9 -46.96 24.60 -24.59
C GLU A 9 -46.96 23.21 -25.23
N SER A 10 -47.02 23.12 -26.56
CA SER A 10 -46.86 21.85 -27.27
C SER A 10 -45.48 21.24 -27.05
N ALA A 11 -44.40 22.04 -27.09
CA ALA A 11 -43.04 21.56 -26.85
C ALA A 11 -42.87 21.06 -25.41
N LYS A 12 -43.37 21.80 -24.40
CA LYS A 12 -43.37 21.37 -23.00
C LYS A 12 -44.05 20.02 -22.82
N ALA A 13 -45.26 19.87 -23.38
CA ALA A 13 -46.03 18.62 -23.28
C ALA A 13 -45.29 17.43 -23.90
N THR A 14 -44.68 17.62 -25.08
CA THR A 14 -43.90 16.58 -25.76
C THR A 14 -42.66 16.17 -24.95
N ILE A 15 -41.88 17.14 -24.46
CA ILE A 15 -40.67 16.87 -23.66
C ILE A 15 -41.03 16.15 -22.35
N ARG A 16 -42.09 16.59 -21.66
CA ARG A 16 -42.63 15.93 -20.47
C ARG A 16 -43.02 14.48 -20.77
N GLY A 17 -43.67 14.24 -21.91
CA GLY A 17 -44.05 12.91 -22.35
C GLY A 17 -42.85 11.98 -22.60
N HIS A 18 -41.78 12.50 -23.23
CA HIS A 18 -40.54 11.74 -23.39
C HIS A 18 -39.87 11.44 -22.05
N ARG A 19 -39.76 12.45 -21.16
CA ARG A 19 -39.24 12.27 -19.80
C ARG A 19 -40.02 11.24 -19.01
N SER A 20 -41.35 11.28 -19.04
CA SER A 20 -42.19 10.34 -18.28
C SER A 20 -42.16 8.91 -18.79
N ARG A 21 -41.93 8.70 -20.10
CA ARG A 21 -41.81 7.35 -20.69
C ARG A 21 -40.37 6.80 -20.65
N GLY A 22 -39.39 7.65 -20.33
CA GLY A 22 -37.97 7.33 -20.43
C GLY A 22 -37.45 7.23 -21.87
N THR A 23 -38.15 7.82 -22.85
CA THR A 23 -37.75 7.80 -24.28
C THR A 23 -36.75 8.93 -24.55
N PHE A 24 -35.59 8.82 -23.90
CA PHE A 24 -34.61 9.88 -23.77
C PHE A 24 -33.93 10.29 -25.08
N GLU A 25 -33.62 9.32 -25.94
CA GLU A 25 -33.01 9.56 -27.26
C GLU A 25 -33.98 10.29 -28.19
N GLU A 26 -35.24 9.84 -28.27
CA GLU A 26 -36.29 10.55 -29.00
C GLU A 26 -36.49 11.97 -28.48
N GLY A 27 -36.48 12.15 -27.15
CA GLY A 27 -36.53 13.46 -26.52
C GLY A 27 -35.33 14.34 -26.89
N HIS A 28 -34.12 13.78 -26.95
CA HIS A 28 -32.92 14.50 -27.40
C HIS A 28 -33.06 14.95 -28.87
N HIS A 29 -33.48 14.06 -29.77
CA HIS A 29 -33.73 14.40 -31.18
C HIS A 29 -34.82 15.46 -31.35
N PHE A 30 -35.91 15.37 -30.57
CA PHE A 30 -36.94 16.40 -30.55
C PHE A 30 -36.37 17.76 -30.12
N ASN A 31 -35.59 17.79 -29.03
CA ASN A 31 -35.01 19.02 -28.49
C ASN A 31 -34.05 19.69 -29.48
N THR A 32 -33.23 18.92 -30.20
CA THR A 32 -32.28 19.45 -31.18
C THR A 32 -32.98 19.93 -32.46
N ALA A 33 -34.15 19.38 -32.79
CA ALA A 33 -34.98 19.79 -33.92
C ALA A 33 -35.85 21.03 -33.64
N LEU A 34 -36.08 21.41 -32.36
CA LEU A 34 -36.89 22.58 -32.02
C LEU A 34 -36.30 23.88 -32.59
N PRO A 35 -37.12 24.82 -33.10
CA PRO A 35 -36.65 26.15 -33.47
C PRO A 35 -35.92 26.84 -32.31
N LYS A 36 -34.83 27.58 -32.60
CA LYS A 36 -34.03 28.28 -31.58
C LYS A 36 -34.89 29.16 -30.66
N GLU A 37 -35.85 29.88 -31.23
CA GLU A 37 -36.76 30.78 -30.49
C GLU A 37 -37.61 30.03 -29.46
N THR A 38 -38.13 28.84 -29.81
CA THR A 38 -38.91 28.00 -28.90
C THR A 38 -38.02 27.35 -27.84
N ARG A 39 -36.83 26.89 -28.24
CA ARG A 39 -35.86 26.24 -27.36
C ARG A 39 -35.33 27.17 -26.27
N PHE A 40 -35.09 28.43 -26.62
CA PHE A 40 -34.64 29.48 -25.70
C PHE A 40 -35.77 30.13 -24.88
N SER A 41 -37.01 29.65 -24.99
CA SER A 41 -38.04 30.01 -24.00
C SER A 41 -37.67 29.39 -22.65
N THR A 42 -37.68 30.16 -21.56
CA THR A 42 -37.34 29.71 -20.20
C THR A 42 -38.12 28.45 -19.81
N ALA A 43 -39.44 28.47 -20.04
CA ALA A 43 -40.31 27.32 -19.81
C ALA A 43 -39.88 26.03 -20.53
N VAL A 44 -39.40 26.11 -21.77
CA VAL A 44 -38.92 24.95 -22.54
C VAL A 44 -37.52 24.54 -22.07
N THR A 45 -36.65 25.52 -21.80
CA THR A 45 -35.30 25.31 -21.25
C THR A 45 -35.36 24.49 -19.95
N ILE A 46 -36.28 24.82 -19.03
CA ILE A 46 -36.50 24.08 -17.78
C ILE A 46 -36.84 22.61 -18.05
N GLU A 47 -37.71 22.32 -19.02
CA GLU A 47 -38.10 20.96 -19.35
C GLU A 47 -36.97 20.16 -20.01
N ILE A 48 -36.19 20.78 -20.90
CA ILE A 48 -35.00 20.17 -21.53
C ILE A 48 -33.94 19.87 -20.47
N ALA A 49 -33.65 20.82 -19.58
CA ALA A 49 -32.67 20.65 -18.52
C ALA A 49 -33.08 19.53 -17.55
N GLN A 50 -34.36 19.45 -17.15
CA GLN A 50 -34.87 18.34 -16.36
C GLN A 50 -34.79 16.98 -17.10
N LEU A 51 -35.03 16.95 -18.41
CA LEU A 51 -34.88 15.72 -19.21
C LEU A 51 -33.43 15.21 -19.16
N TYR A 52 -32.44 16.08 -19.42
CA TYR A 52 -31.03 15.69 -19.39
C TYR A 52 -30.52 15.39 -17.98
N LEU A 53 -31.06 16.06 -16.95
CA LEU A 53 -30.73 15.79 -15.56
C LEU A 53 -31.17 14.39 -15.14
N VAL A 54 -32.38 13.94 -15.50
CA VAL A 54 -32.85 12.56 -15.24
C VAL A 54 -32.00 11.52 -15.99
N GLN A 55 -31.50 11.85 -17.19
CA GLN A 55 -30.56 10.98 -17.90
C GLN A 55 -29.20 10.88 -17.20
N GLY A 56 -28.79 11.91 -16.45
CA GLY A 56 -27.42 12.06 -15.92
C GLY A 56 -26.46 12.78 -16.86
N LEU A 57 -26.94 13.43 -17.93
CA LEU A 57 -26.09 14.16 -18.89
C LEU A 57 -25.87 15.61 -18.42
N TYR A 58 -25.06 15.76 -17.37
CA TYR A 58 -24.81 17.04 -16.73
C TYR A 58 -24.18 18.08 -17.68
N THR A 59 -23.31 17.66 -18.61
CA THR A 59 -22.78 18.55 -19.67
C THR A 59 -23.87 19.21 -20.50
N LEU A 60 -24.84 18.41 -20.98
CA LEU A 60 -25.92 18.91 -21.82
C LEU A 60 -26.93 19.71 -21.01
N ALA A 61 -27.21 19.31 -19.77
CA ALA A 61 -28.08 20.04 -18.87
C ALA A 61 -27.52 21.44 -18.58
N ALA A 62 -26.23 21.54 -18.23
CA ALA A 62 -25.57 22.82 -17.98
C ALA A 62 -25.57 23.72 -19.23
N LYS A 63 -25.17 23.18 -20.38
CA LYS A 63 -25.17 23.92 -21.65
C LYS A 63 -26.56 24.46 -22.02
N THR A 64 -27.61 23.68 -21.78
CA THR A 64 -29.00 24.11 -22.03
C THR A 64 -29.36 25.33 -21.18
N CYS A 65 -28.90 25.36 -19.93
CA CYS A 65 -29.15 26.47 -19.03
C CYS A 65 -28.27 27.70 -19.31
N ASP A 66 -27.01 27.52 -19.74
CA ASP A 66 -26.05 28.60 -20.01
C ASP A 66 -26.39 29.43 -21.25
N ASP A 67 -27.14 28.85 -22.19
CA ASP A 67 -27.61 29.57 -23.38
C ASP A 67 -28.59 30.73 -23.05
N GLN A 68 -29.06 30.81 -21.79
CA GLN A 68 -29.87 31.92 -21.25
C GLN A 68 -28.97 33.08 -20.74
N LYS A 69 -28.79 34.12 -21.57
CA LYS A 69 -27.77 35.18 -21.34
C LYS A 69 -28.13 36.26 -20.30
N ARG A 70 -29.32 36.26 -19.69
CA ARG A 70 -29.76 37.30 -18.74
C ARG A 70 -30.55 36.72 -17.57
N PRO A 71 -30.47 37.30 -16.36
CA PRO A 71 -31.35 36.93 -15.25
C PRO A 71 -32.80 37.21 -15.64
N ILE A 72 -33.66 36.21 -15.45
CA ILE A 72 -35.07 36.24 -15.84
C ILE A 72 -35.89 36.53 -14.59
N PRO A 73 -36.60 37.67 -14.49
CA PRO A 73 -37.45 37.94 -13.35
C PRO A 73 -38.69 37.03 -13.35
N GLY A 74 -39.15 36.64 -12.15
CA GLY A 74 -40.36 35.81 -11.97
C GLY A 74 -40.08 34.34 -11.62
N GLU A 75 -41.15 33.55 -11.48
CA GLU A 75 -41.09 32.17 -10.98
C GLU A 75 -40.25 31.26 -11.91
N GLU A 76 -40.38 31.40 -13.24
CA GLU A 76 -39.61 30.61 -14.20
C GLU A 76 -38.10 30.83 -14.06
N GLY A 77 -37.67 32.08 -13.83
CA GLY A 77 -36.26 32.39 -13.61
C GLY A 77 -35.74 31.81 -12.30
N ALA A 78 -36.52 31.91 -11.22
CA ALA A 78 -36.15 31.30 -9.93
C ALA A 78 -36.03 29.77 -10.02
N VAL A 79 -36.93 29.08 -10.72
CA VAL A 79 -36.81 27.63 -10.98
C VAL A 79 -35.55 27.32 -11.78
N LEU A 80 -35.27 28.09 -12.84
CA LEU A 80 -34.10 27.86 -13.67
C LEU A 80 -32.80 28.04 -12.88
N GLU A 81 -32.71 29.05 -12.02
CA GLU A 81 -31.55 29.29 -11.14
C GLU A 81 -31.35 28.16 -10.12
N LEU A 82 -32.42 27.65 -9.50
CA LEU A 82 -32.35 26.48 -8.62
C LEU A 82 -31.91 25.22 -9.38
N LEU A 83 -32.42 25.03 -10.60
CA LEU A 83 -32.05 23.90 -11.44
C LEU A 83 -30.58 23.98 -11.89
N GLN A 84 -30.10 25.17 -12.27
CA GLN A 84 -28.69 25.44 -12.56
C GLN A 84 -27.80 25.15 -11.35
N ALA A 85 -28.22 25.59 -10.15
CA ALA A 85 -27.53 25.29 -8.90
C ALA A 85 -27.41 23.78 -8.67
N PHE A 86 -28.51 23.02 -8.82
CA PHE A 86 -28.50 21.57 -8.67
C PHE A 86 -27.66 20.85 -9.74
N ILE A 87 -27.72 21.29 -11.00
CA ILE A 87 -26.82 20.80 -12.06
C ILE A 87 -25.35 21.09 -11.71
N GLY A 88 -25.08 22.24 -11.11
CA GLY A 88 -23.76 22.63 -10.62
C GLY A 88 -23.20 21.67 -9.56
N ILE A 89 -24.05 21.12 -8.69
CA ILE A 89 -23.67 20.05 -7.76
C ILE A 89 -23.19 18.82 -8.55
N GLY A 90 -23.99 18.34 -9.51
CA GLY A 90 -23.65 17.12 -10.25
C GLY A 90 -22.46 17.27 -11.19
N ARG A 91 -22.30 18.44 -11.83
CA ARG A 91 -21.26 18.69 -12.83
C ARG A 91 -19.93 19.10 -12.22
N TYR A 92 -19.96 19.97 -11.23
CA TYR A 92 -18.79 20.69 -10.72
C TYR A 92 -18.59 20.49 -9.21
N SER A 93 -19.39 19.64 -8.56
CA SER A 93 -19.42 19.46 -7.10
C SER A 93 -19.64 20.77 -6.33
N LYS A 94 -20.31 21.78 -6.90
CA LYS A 94 -20.53 23.12 -6.31
C LYS A 94 -21.61 23.16 -5.23
N LEU A 95 -21.39 22.43 -4.14
CA LEU A 95 -22.41 22.23 -3.11
C LEU A 95 -22.71 23.49 -2.29
N ARG A 96 -21.68 24.23 -1.82
CA ARG A 96 -21.86 25.46 -1.02
C ARG A 96 -22.45 26.58 -1.86
N THR A 97 -21.98 26.71 -3.10
CA THR A 97 -22.54 27.68 -4.06
C THR A 97 -24.02 27.39 -4.35
N ALA A 98 -24.40 26.12 -4.52
CA ALA A 98 -25.80 25.74 -4.72
C ALA A 98 -26.66 26.06 -3.50
N LEU A 99 -26.15 25.77 -2.29
CA LEU A 99 -26.84 26.10 -1.03
C LEU A 99 -27.07 27.61 -0.87
N LYS A 100 -26.06 28.44 -1.14
CA LYS A 100 -26.19 29.92 -1.11
C LYS A 100 -27.25 30.42 -2.11
N THR A 101 -27.31 29.80 -3.29
CA THR A 101 -28.31 30.13 -4.30
C THR A 101 -29.72 29.76 -3.83
N ALA A 102 -29.88 28.57 -3.25
CA ALA A 102 -31.14 28.11 -2.69
C ALA A 102 -31.61 28.99 -1.51
N GLN A 103 -30.71 29.42 -0.63
CA GLN A 103 -30.99 30.37 0.46
C GLN A 103 -31.55 31.69 -0.07
N ARG A 104 -30.84 32.34 -0.99
CA ARG A 104 -31.28 33.62 -1.58
C ARG A 104 -32.66 33.52 -2.23
N ILE A 105 -32.91 32.44 -2.97
CA ILE A 105 -34.21 32.22 -3.62
C ILE A 105 -35.30 31.89 -2.60
N GLY A 106 -34.98 31.08 -1.58
CA GLY A 106 -35.88 30.75 -0.49
C GLY A 106 -36.35 31.98 0.29
N ASP A 107 -35.43 32.90 0.58
CA ASP A 107 -35.73 34.18 1.24
C ASP A 107 -36.59 35.09 0.36
N ALA A 108 -36.24 35.22 -0.92
CA ALA A 108 -36.95 36.09 -1.86
C ALA A 108 -38.38 35.62 -2.16
N TRP A 109 -38.65 34.32 -2.06
CA TRP A 109 -39.94 33.70 -2.40
C TRP A 109 -40.67 33.08 -1.21
N HIS A 110 -40.16 33.29 0.00
CA HIS A 110 -40.70 32.77 1.26
C HIS A 110 -40.94 31.25 1.26
N LEU A 111 -39.98 30.47 0.72
CA LEU A 111 -40.11 29.01 0.61
C LEU A 111 -39.94 28.28 1.95
N HIS A 112 -39.39 28.96 2.96
CA HIS A 112 -39.16 28.42 4.31
C HIS A 112 -40.38 28.51 5.25
N ALA A 113 -41.41 29.31 4.89
CA ALA A 113 -42.52 29.61 5.78
C ALA A 113 -43.54 28.46 5.84
N HIS A 114 -43.95 28.08 7.06
CA HIS A 114 -45.02 27.10 7.30
C HIS A 114 -46.39 27.58 6.77
N ASP A 115 -46.62 28.88 6.80
CA ASP A 115 -47.75 29.53 6.15
C ASP A 115 -47.36 29.94 4.73
N GLN A 116 -47.47 29.02 3.78
CA GLN A 116 -47.65 29.47 2.40
C GLN A 116 -48.95 30.27 2.36
N GLN A 117 -48.82 31.60 2.33
CA GLN A 117 -49.93 32.56 2.30
C GLN A 117 -51.08 32.02 1.44
N ILE A 118 -52.22 31.78 2.11
CA ILE A 118 -53.43 31.15 1.56
C ILE A 118 -53.95 31.90 0.30
N ASP A 119 -53.57 33.16 0.12
CA ASP A 119 -54.01 34.04 -0.98
C ASP A 119 -53.15 34.02 -2.27
N VAL A 120 -52.01 33.31 -2.32
CA VAL A 120 -51.18 33.26 -3.54
C VAL A 120 -51.55 32.05 -4.42
N PRO A 121 -51.78 32.22 -5.74
CA PRO A 121 -52.01 31.10 -6.66
C PRO A 121 -50.79 30.16 -6.71
N LEU A 122 -51.02 28.86 -6.50
CA LEU A 122 -49.95 27.85 -6.56
C LEU A 122 -49.72 27.44 -8.02
N THR A 123 -48.74 28.03 -8.70
CA THR A 123 -48.39 27.68 -10.09
C THR A 123 -47.57 26.39 -10.18
N GLU A 124 -47.40 25.83 -11.39
CA GLU A 124 -46.51 24.67 -11.62
C GLU A 124 -45.04 25.00 -11.28
N TYR A 125 -44.62 26.24 -11.56
CA TYR A 125 -43.26 26.70 -11.28
C TYR A 125 -43.03 26.84 -9.79
N ARG A 126 -44.03 27.29 -9.02
CA ARG A 126 -43.92 27.35 -7.56
C ARG A 126 -43.77 25.96 -6.92
N VAL A 127 -44.44 24.93 -7.45
CA VAL A 127 -44.23 23.54 -7.02
C VAL A 127 -42.81 23.07 -7.34
N LEU A 128 -42.30 23.37 -8.54
CA LEU A 128 -40.92 23.04 -8.94
C LEU A 128 -39.88 23.80 -8.09
N MET A 129 -40.14 25.06 -7.73
CA MET A 129 -39.28 25.83 -6.84
C MET A 129 -39.14 25.13 -5.50
N VAL A 130 -40.26 24.77 -4.85
CA VAL A 130 -40.27 24.04 -3.57
C VAL A 130 -39.51 22.72 -3.69
N HIS A 131 -39.73 21.95 -4.76
CA HIS A 131 -39.04 20.67 -4.99
C HIS A 131 -37.51 20.85 -5.07
N TRP A 132 -37.02 21.73 -5.96
CA TRP A 132 -35.57 21.90 -6.15
C TRP A 132 -34.90 22.58 -4.97
N TYR A 133 -35.57 23.54 -4.33
CA TYR A 133 -35.11 24.19 -3.10
C TYR A 133 -34.83 23.16 -2.00
N TRP A 134 -35.81 22.31 -1.67
CA TRP A 134 -35.62 21.28 -0.63
C TRP A 134 -34.68 20.18 -1.06
N LYS A 135 -34.62 19.85 -2.35
CA LYS A 135 -33.66 18.85 -2.86
C LYS A 135 -32.21 19.33 -2.70
N ILE A 136 -31.91 20.61 -2.93
CA ILE A 136 -30.58 21.17 -2.66
C ILE A 136 -30.29 21.17 -1.15
N TYR A 137 -31.25 21.56 -0.32
CA TYR A 137 -31.08 21.57 1.14
C TYR A 137 -30.84 20.19 1.72
N VAL A 138 -31.64 19.20 1.32
CA VAL A 138 -31.47 17.81 1.76
C VAL A 138 -30.10 17.29 1.32
N VAL A 139 -29.71 17.48 0.05
CA VAL A 139 -28.38 17.05 -0.42
C VAL A 139 -27.27 17.78 0.34
N ALA A 140 -27.41 19.08 0.63
CA ALA A 140 -26.43 19.81 1.43
C ALA A 140 -26.33 19.25 2.87
N ALA A 141 -27.45 18.86 3.47
CA ALA A 141 -27.50 18.30 4.80
C ALA A 141 -26.92 16.86 4.85
N GLU A 142 -27.30 15.99 3.92
CA GLU A 142 -26.74 14.63 3.77
C GLU A 142 -25.22 14.64 3.53
N GLN A 143 -24.70 15.74 3.00
CA GLN A 143 -23.29 15.96 2.72
C GLN A 143 -22.56 16.71 3.85
N GLY A 144 -23.25 17.06 4.94
CA GLY A 144 -22.67 17.62 6.16
C GLY A 144 -22.49 19.14 6.18
N LEU A 145 -23.22 19.89 5.36
CA LEU A 145 -23.23 21.37 5.42
C LEU A 145 -24.31 21.94 6.36
N LEU A 146 -25.32 21.14 6.67
CA LEU A 146 -26.46 21.49 7.51
C LEU A 146 -26.79 20.30 8.42
N ASP A 147 -27.52 20.54 9.52
CA ASP A 147 -28.04 19.46 10.35
C ASP A 147 -29.03 18.59 9.56
N GLU A 148 -28.70 17.32 9.38
CA GLU A 148 -29.46 16.39 8.54
C GLU A 148 -30.88 16.16 9.06
N LYS A 149 -31.02 15.88 10.37
CA LYS A 149 -32.31 15.54 10.98
C LYS A 149 -33.28 16.71 10.96
N GLN A 150 -32.82 17.89 11.37
CA GLN A 150 -33.62 19.12 11.35
C GLN A 150 -33.99 19.52 9.92
N THR A 151 -33.05 19.41 8.97
CA THR A 151 -33.32 19.76 7.57
C THR A 151 -34.34 18.81 6.95
N LYS A 152 -34.22 17.49 7.17
CA LYS A 152 -35.20 16.50 6.70
C LYS A 152 -36.58 16.73 7.32
N ALA A 153 -36.66 16.98 8.63
CA ALA A 153 -37.90 17.29 9.30
C ALA A 153 -38.57 18.58 8.78
N ALA A 154 -37.78 19.64 8.58
CA ALA A 154 -38.25 20.90 8.00
C ALA A 154 -38.73 20.71 6.56
N ALA A 155 -38.04 19.90 5.76
CA ALA A 155 -38.46 19.54 4.41
C ALA A 155 -39.81 18.81 4.42
N VAL A 156 -39.98 17.79 5.26
CA VAL A 156 -41.25 17.05 5.40
C VAL A 156 -42.39 18.00 5.81
N SER A 157 -42.15 18.88 6.79
CA SER A 157 -43.14 19.84 7.27
C SER A 157 -43.54 20.86 6.20
N SER A 158 -42.59 21.32 5.37
CA SER A 158 -42.85 22.26 4.29
C SER A 158 -43.51 21.61 3.06
N LEU A 159 -43.13 20.39 2.71
CA LEU A 159 -43.70 19.66 1.56
C LEU A 159 -45.16 19.25 1.79
N GLY A 160 -45.56 18.98 3.05
CA GLY A 160 -46.89 18.48 3.40
C GLY A 160 -48.06 19.37 2.93
N PRO A 161 -48.13 20.66 3.34
CA PRO A 161 -49.21 21.56 2.94
C PRO A 161 -49.31 21.76 1.42
N VAL A 162 -48.16 21.86 0.74
CA VAL A 162 -48.09 21.97 -0.72
C VAL A 162 -48.67 20.73 -1.38
N LEU A 163 -48.24 19.54 -0.93
CA LEU A 163 -48.73 18.27 -1.44
C LEU A 163 -50.25 18.15 -1.27
N GLN A 164 -50.79 18.48 -0.10
CA GLN A 164 -52.23 18.44 0.16
C GLN A 164 -53.02 19.35 -0.79
N ARG A 165 -52.54 20.57 -1.04
CA ARG A 165 -53.18 21.52 -1.97
C ARG A 165 -53.11 21.05 -3.42
N VAL A 166 -51.95 20.56 -3.87
CA VAL A 166 -51.78 20.03 -5.24
C VAL A 166 -52.67 18.81 -5.47
N VAL A 167 -52.82 17.94 -4.46
CA VAL A 167 -53.72 16.78 -4.52
C VAL A 167 -55.19 17.20 -4.55
N SER A 168 -55.61 18.18 -3.74
CA SER A 168 -57.00 18.66 -3.73
C SER A 168 -57.41 19.37 -5.03
N GLU A 169 -56.45 20.00 -5.72
CA GLU A 169 -56.62 20.58 -7.05
C GLU A 169 -56.58 19.53 -8.19
N GLY A 170 -56.39 18.23 -7.89
CA GLY A 170 -56.36 17.15 -8.87
C GLY A 170 -55.08 17.08 -9.72
N ARG A 171 -54.03 17.82 -9.35
CA ARG A 171 -52.76 17.94 -10.08
C ARG A 171 -51.77 16.80 -9.74
N LEU A 172 -52.23 15.55 -9.88
CA LEU A 172 -51.52 14.35 -9.39
C LEU A 172 -50.11 14.15 -9.98
N ARG A 173 -49.88 14.58 -11.22
CA ARG A 173 -48.55 14.56 -11.87
C ARG A 173 -47.53 15.48 -11.21
N GLU A 174 -47.99 16.56 -10.59
CA GLU A 174 -47.14 17.47 -9.84
C GLU A 174 -46.96 16.99 -8.39
N ALA A 175 -48.03 16.46 -7.79
CA ALA A 175 -48.02 15.85 -6.46
C ALA A 175 -46.94 14.76 -6.33
N ARG A 176 -46.67 14.00 -7.41
CA ARG A 176 -45.64 12.95 -7.44
C ARG A 176 -44.25 13.45 -7.02
N PHE A 177 -43.86 14.67 -7.42
CA PHE A 177 -42.54 15.23 -7.11
C PHE A 177 -42.37 15.54 -5.63
N LEU A 178 -43.48 15.80 -4.94
CA LEU A 178 -43.50 16.14 -3.53
C LEU A 178 -43.64 14.88 -2.68
N ILE A 179 -44.54 13.95 -3.06
CA ILE A 179 -44.80 12.76 -2.26
C ILE A 179 -43.65 11.75 -2.29
N TYR A 180 -43.01 11.52 -3.45
CA TYR A 180 -41.87 10.61 -3.51
C TYR A 180 -40.71 11.17 -2.70
N SER A 181 -40.41 12.47 -2.82
CA SER A 181 -39.40 13.11 -1.98
C SER A 181 -39.77 13.04 -0.50
N LYS A 182 -41.01 13.37 -0.12
CA LYS A 182 -41.46 13.32 1.28
C LYS A 182 -41.38 11.91 1.87
N ALA A 183 -41.84 10.89 1.14
CA ALA A 183 -41.83 9.50 1.61
C ALA A 183 -40.41 8.99 1.89
N HIS A 184 -39.42 9.40 1.09
CA HIS A 184 -38.00 9.05 1.31
C HIS A 184 -37.33 9.84 2.44
N LEU A 185 -37.98 10.90 2.95
CA LEU A 185 -37.47 11.75 4.05
C LEU A 185 -38.09 11.40 5.40
N LEU A 186 -39.11 10.53 5.43
CA LEU A 186 -39.77 10.09 6.66
C LEU A 186 -38.90 9.04 7.37
N ASP A 187 -38.66 9.25 8.66
CA ASP A 187 -37.94 8.28 9.51
C ASP A 187 -38.78 7.02 9.77
N ASP A 188 -40.11 7.14 9.84
CA ASP A 188 -41.03 6.02 10.02
C ASP A 188 -41.47 5.41 8.68
N ILE A 189 -40.97 4.20 8.40
CA ILE A 189 -41.30 3.42 7.20
C ILE A 189 -42.82 3.15 7.12
N SER A 190 -43.50 2.95 8.24
CA SER A 190 -44.94 2.68 8.27
C SER A 190 -45.71 3.90 7.79
N GLN A 191 -45.32 5.08 8.26
CA GLN A 191 -45.88 6.36 7.80
C GLN A 191 -45.63 6.56 6.30
N ALA A 192 -44.42 6.26 5.80
CA ALA A 192 -44.11 6.37 4.38
C ALA A 192 -44.96 5.41 3.52
N VAL A 193 -45.15 4.17 3.99
CA VAL A 193 -46.02 3.17 3.35
C VAL A 193 -47.48 3.62 3.33
N ASP A 194 -47.99 4.19 4.42
CA ASP A 194 -49.37 4.69 4.51
C ASP A 194 -49.62 5.87 3.57
N GLU A 195 -48.69 6.83 3.51
CA GLU A 195 -48.79 7.97 2.60
C GLU A 195 -48.76 7.54 1.12
N LEU A 196 -47.84 6.65 0.75
CA LEU A 196 -47.75 6.12 -0.61
C LEU A 196 -48.96 5.25 -0.98
N SER A 197 -49.49 4.46 -0.04
CA SER A 197 -50.70 3.65 -0.23
C SER A 197 -51.93 4.53 -0.43
N THR A 198 -52.06 5.59 0.38
CA THR A 198 -53.13 6.58 0.22
C THR A 198 -53.07 7.24 -1.15
N PHE A 199 -51.89 7.66 -1.59
CA PHE A 199 -51.71 8.25 -2.91
C PHE A 199 -51.99 7.25 -4.05
N LEU A 200 -51.60 5.98 -3.88
CA LEU A 200 -51.90 4.92 -4.84
C LEU A 200 -53.41 4.76 -5.10
N THR A 201 -54.25 4.96 -4.08
CA THR A 201 -55.72 4.91 -4.25
C THR A 201 -56.27 6.06 -5.11
N LEU A 202 -55.57 7.19 -5.19
CA LEU A 202 -55.96 8.34 -6.01
C LEU A 202 -55.60 8.16 -7.49
N LEU A 203 -54.62 7.30 -7.81
CA LEU A 203 -54.14 7.03 -9.16
C LEU A 203 -55.06 6.04 -9.90
N THR A 204 -56.29 6.49 -10.19
CA THR A 204 -57.35 5.72 -10.87
C THR A 204 -57.49 6.09 -12.35
N GLY A 205 -57.55 5.08 -13.23
CA GLY A 205 -57.73 5.27 -14.68
C GLY A 205 -56.44 5.22 -15.51
N PRO A 206 -56.56 5.22 -16.85
CA PRO A 206 -55.42 4.94 -17.75
C PRO A 206 -54.37 6.07 -17.80
N ALA A 207 -54.75 7.31 -17.45
CA ALA A 207 -53.89 8.49 -17.52
C ALA A 207 -52.71 8.51 -16.52
N TRP A 208 -52.80 7.68 -15.46
CA TRP A 208 -51.85 7.62 -14.34
C TRP A 208 -51.09 6.29 -14.25
N THR A 209 -51.08 5.53 -15.35
CA THR A 209 -50.49 4.18 -15.37
C THR A 209 -49.01 4.19 -14.97
N ILE A 210 -48.26 5.22 -15.38
CA ILE A 210 -46.83 5.36 -15.08
C ILE A 210 -46.62 5.72 -13.60
N GLU A 211 -47.34 6.74 -13.10
CA GLU A 211 -47.29 7.14 -11.68
C GLU A 211 -47.67 5.98 -10.76
N ARG A 212 -48.71 5.21 -11.13
CA ARG A 212 -49.14 4.03 -10.38
C ARG A 212 -48.03 2.97 -10.32
N ALA A 213 -47.32 2.75 -11.42
CA ALA A 213 -46.23 1.78 -11.48
C ALA A 213 -45.03 2.20 -10.62
N PHE A 214 -44.63 3.48 -10.64
CA PHE A 214 -43.55 3.97 -9.78
C PHE A 214 -43.92 3.95 -8.29
N THR A 215 -45.15 4.35 -7.91
CA THR A 215 -45.60 4.25 -6.52
C THR A 215 -45.58 2.81 -6.01
N LEU A 216 -45.91 1.83 -6.87
CA LEU A 216 -45.81 0.41 -6.53
C LEU A 216 -44.36 -0.08 -6.39
N ILE A 217 -43.40 0.46 -7.15
CA ILE A 217 -41.96 0.19 -6.95
C ILE A 217 -41.53 0.72 -5.58
N ASP A 218 -41.85 1.97 -5.25
CA ASP A 218 -41.43 2.58 -3.98
C ASP A 218 -42.00 1.82 -2.78
N LEU A 219 -43.30 1.46 -2.83
CA LEU A 219 -43.94 0.61 -1.83
C LEU A 219 -43.25 -0.75 -1.71
N GLY A 220 -43.00 -1.42 -2.85
CA GLY A 220 -42.29 -2.70 -2.86
C GLY A 220 -40.89 -2.59 -2.25
N THR A 221 -40.16 -1.53 -2.57
CA THR A 221 -38.79 -1.30 -2.09
C THR A 221 -38.75 -1.08 -0.58
N LEU A 222 -39.65 -0.25 -0.04
CA LEU A 222 -39.75 -0.02 1.41
C LEU A 222 -40.12 -1.30 2.17
N GLN A 223 -40.95 -2.16 1.57
CA GLN A 223 -41.45 -3.39 2.18
C GLN A 223 -40.45 -4.58 2.10
N LEU A 224 -39.50 -4.56 1.16
CA LEU A 224 -38.54 -5.65 0.93
C LEU A 224 -37.56 -5.90 2.09
N ASN A 225 -37.43 -4.95 3.02
CA ASN A 225 -36.57 -5.06 4.19
C ASN A 225 -37.32 -5.57 5.45
N SER A 226 -38.60 -5.92 5.34
CA SER A 226 -39.40 -6.44 6.46
C SER A 226 -39.06 -7.89 6.80
N GLU A 227 -39.13 -8.24 8.09
CA GLU A 227 -39.02 -9.62 8.57
C GLU A 227 -40.34 -10.40 8.45
N SER A 228 -41.44 -9.74 8.07
CA SER A 228 -42.75 -10.37 7.93
C SER A 228 -42.95 -10.99 6.55
N ASP A 229 -43.16 -12.31 6.49
CA ASP A 229 -43.47 -13.04 5.25
C ASP A 229 -44.67 -12.45 4.50
N ALA A 230 -45.68 -11.95 5.22
CA ALA A 230 -46.85 -11.32 4.62
C ALA A 230 -46.50 -10.00 3.92
N VAL A 231 -45.62 -9.20 4.53
CA VAL A 231 -45.14 -7.93 3.95
C VAL A 231 -44.22 -8.20 2.75
N LEU A 232 -43.37 -9.22 2.83
CA LEU A 232 -42.53 -9.65 1.71
C LEU A 232 -43.37 -10.15 0.51
N ALA A 233 -44.44 -10.91 0.77
CA ALA A 233 -45.37 -11.35 -0.27
C ALA A 233 -46.09 -10.15 -0.92
N GLN A 234 -46.49 -9.16 -0.12
CA GLN A 234 -47.09 -7.92 -0.62
C GLN A 234 -46.10 -7.11 -1.47
N ALA A 235 -44.84 -7.02 -1.04
CA ALA A 235 -43.78 -6.36 -1.81
C ALA A 235 -43.58 -7.02 -3.18
N ALA A 236 -43.54 -8.36 -3.22
CA ALA A 236 -43.40 -9.11 -4.46
C ALA A 236 -44.58 -8.88 -5.42
N GLU A 237 -45.81 -8.84 -4.90
CA GLU A 237 -47.00 -8.54 -5.71
C GLU A 237 -47.00 -7.10 -6.22
N ASN A 238 -46.61 -6.12 -5.39
CA ASN A 238 -46.47 -4.72 -5.80
C ASN A 238 -45.49 -4.58 -6.98
N LEU A 239 -44.32 -5.23 -6.91
CA LEU A 239 -43.33 -5.23 -7.99
C LEU A 239 -43.82 -5.95 -9.25
N ARG A 240 -44.61 -7.03 -9.10
CA ARG A 240 -45.22 -7.76 -10.22
C ARG A 240 -46.22 -6.87 -10.96
N LEU A 241 -47.13 -6.21 -10.22
CA LEU A 241 -48.11 -5.28 -10.77
C LEU A 241 -47.43 -4.10 -11.47
N ALA A 242 -46.39 -3.51 -10.86
CA ALA A 242 -45.61 -2.45 -11.49
C ALA A 242 -45.03 -2.89 -12.84
N SER A 243 -44.47 -4.10 -12.91
CA SER A 243 -43.90 -4.65 -14.14
C SER A 243 -44.91 -4.78 -15.28
N ASP A 244 -46.11 -5.28 -14.97
CA ASP A 244 -47.19 -5.41 -15.96
C ASP A 244 -47.65 -4.04 -16.47
N LEU A 245 -47.73 -3.04 -15.58
CA LEU A 245 -48.08 -1.66 -15.97
C LEU A 245 -47.01 -1.03 -16.86
N PHE A 246 -45.72 -1.17 -16.55
CA PHE A 246 -44.64 -0.68 -17.41
C PHE A 246 -44.62 -1.35 -18.78
N ARG A 247 -44.88 -2.66 -18.84
CA ARG A 247 -44.98 -3.39 -20.11
C ARG A 247 -46.15 -2.88 -20.95
N LYS A 248 -47.30 -2.61 -20.32
CA LYS A 248 -48.49 -2.08 -20.99
C LYS A 248 -48.26 -0.72 -21.65
N VAL A 249 -47.45 0.15 -21.05
CA VAL A 249 -47.18 1.51 -21.57
C VAL A 249 -45.86 1.63 -22.34
N GLY A 250 -45.11 0.53 -22.50
CA GLY A 250 -43.82 0.53 -23.19
C GLY A 250 -42.77 1.44 -22.54
N HIS A 251 -42.73 1.48 -21.20
CA HIS A 251 -41.79 2.35 -20.49
C HIS A 251 -40.34 1.85 -20.64
N ALA A 252 -39.42 2.74 -20.98
CA ALA A 252 -38.06 2.36 -21.41
C ALA A 252 -37.22 1.68 -20.33
N PHE A 253 -37.28 2.16 -19.07
CA PHE A 253 -36.40 1.67 -18.00
C PHE A 253 -37.10 1.11 -16.73
N GLY A 254 -38.42 1.25 -16.57
CA GLY A 254 -39.09 0.89 -15.31
C GLY A 254 -39.00 -0.61 -14.97
N ASN A 255 -38.97 -1.49 -15.97
CA ASN A 255 -38.69 -2.91 -15.74
C ASN A 255 -37.21 -3.17 -15.40
N ILE A 256 -36.28 -2.32 -15.85
CA ILE A 256 -34.86 -2.39 -15.46
C ILE A 256 -34.74 -2.03 -13.96
N ASP A 257 -35.46 -1.01 -13.49
CA ASP A 257 -35.49 -0.64 -12.06
C ASP A 257 -36.01 -1.79 -11.18
N ILE A 258 -37.10 -2.46 -11.59
CA ILE A 258 -37.65 -3.62 -10.89
C ILE A 258 -36.63 -4.76 -10.81
N ASP A 259 -35.94 -5.04 -11.91
CA ASP A 259 -34.90 -6.08 -11.95
C ASP A 259 -33.74 -5.73 -11.00
N LEU A 260 -33.33 -4.46 -10.93
CA LEU A 260 -32.29 -4.00 -10.01
C LEU A 260 -32.73 -4.10 -8.54
N VAL A 261 -33.97 -3.71 -8.21
CA VAL A 261 -34.54 -3.82 -6.87
C VAL A 261 -34.59 -5.28 -6.42
N ARG A 262 -35.12 -6.17 -7.27
CA ARG A 262 -35.16 -7.62 -7.00
C ARG A 262 -33.77 -8.22 -6.82
N LEU A 263 -32.83 -7.85 -7.69
CA LEU A 263 -31.46 -8.33 -7.61
C LEU A 263 -30.77 -7.87 -6.31
N SER A 264 -31.04 -6.63 -5.89
CA SER A 264 -30.44 -6.06 -4.68
C SER A 264 -31.02 -6.68 -3.41
N ALA A 265 -32.30 -7.06 -3.42
CA ALA A 265 -32.92 -7.79 -2.30
C ALA A 265 -32.62 -9.30 -2.31
N ASN A 266 -32.08 -9.85 -3.41
CA ASN A 266 -31.81 -11.28 -3.52
C ASN A 266 -30.55 -11.69 -2.74
N ARG A 267 -30.78 -12.34 -1.60
CA ARG A 267 -29.74 -12.90 -0.72
C ARG A 267 -29.28 -14.30 -1.12
N ALA A 268 -29.86 -14.93 -2.15
CA ALA A 268 -29.56 -16.31 -2.53
C ALA A 268 -28.45 -16.47 -3.60
N ILE A 269 -27.98 -15.37 -4.18
CA ILE A 269 -26.91 -15.36 -5.19
C ILE A 269 -25.60 -14.85 -4.60
N SER A 270 -24.49 -15.38 -5.09
CA SER A 270 -23.16 -14.96 -4.64
C SER A 270 -22.83 -13.52 -5.05
N ALA A 271 -21.86 -12.90 -4.38
CA ALA A 271 -21.40 -11.55 -4.69
C ALA A 271 -20.91 -11.40 -6.15
N GLY A 272 -20.23 -12.43 -6.70
CA GLY A 272 -19.74 -12.44 -8.08
C GLY A 272 -20.86 -12.55 -9.12
N GLU A 273 -21.85 -13.42 -8.89
CA GLU A 273 -23.03 -13.50 -9.77
C GLU A 273 -23.84 -12.21 -9.74
N ARG A 274 -23.97 -11.61 -8.54
CA ARG A 274 -24.62 -10.30 -8.38
C ARG A 274 -23.89 -9.21 -9.15
N PHE A 275 -22.56 -9.20 -9.14
CA PHE A 275 -21.74 -8.29 -9.94
C PHE A 275 -22.03 -8.45 -11.44
N LEU A 276 -21.94 -9.66 -12.00
CA LEU A 276 -22.23 -9.91 -13.42
C LEU A 276 -23.67 -9.58 -13.81
N ALA A 277 -24.62 -9.78 -12.90
CA ALA A 277 -26.01 -9.39 -13.12
C ALA A 277 -26.16 -7.86 -13.12
N LYS A 278 -25.50 -7.14 -12.21
CA LYS A 278 -25.48 -5.68 -12.16
C LYS A 278 -24.81 -5.06 -13.39
N THR A 279 -23.72 -5.62 -13.91
CA THR A 279 -23.09 -5.12 -15.14
C THR A 279 -24.03 -5.23 -16.35
N LYS A 280 -24.73 -6.35 -16.51
CA LYS A 280 -25.78 -6.52 -17.53
C LYS A 280 -26.95 -5.55 -17.37
N ILE A 281 -27.36 -5.26 -16.13
CA ILE A 281 -28.38 -4.25 -15.85
C ILE A 281 -27.88 -2.85 -16.23
N ALA A 282 -26.63 -2.53 -15.94
CA ALA A 282 -26.04 -1.25 -16.34
C ALA A 282 -25.99 -1.08 -17.86
N ASP A 283 -25.61 -2.11 -18.61
CA ASP A 283 -25.65 -2.09 -20.08
C ASP A 283 -27.06 -1.79 -20.62
N ARG A 284 -28.09 -2.38 -20.00
CA ARG A 284 -29.49 -2.10 -20.34
C ARG A 284 -29.87 -0.64 -20.07
N TYR A 285 -29.40 -0.04 -18.97
CA TYR A 285 -29.60 1.39 -18.71
C TYR A 285 -28.91 2.27 -19.74
N PHE A 286 -27.67 1.95 -20.14
CA PHE A 286 -26.96 2.69 -21.17
C PHE A 286 -27.64 2.58 -22.54
N ALA A 287 -28.18 1.41 -22.89
CA ALA A 287 -28.91 1.19 -24.13
C ALA A 287 -30.17 2.07 -24.25
N VAL A 288 -30.79 2.45 -23.13
CA VAL A 288 -31.93 3.38 -23.10
C VAL A 288 -31.54 4.82 -22.75
N SER A 289 -30.24 5.16 -22.82
CA SER A 289 -29.70 6.49 -22.51
C SER A 289 -29.97 6.98 -21.07
N HIS A 290 -30.07 6.07 -20.10
CA HIS A 290 -30.22 6.38 -18.68
C HIS A 290 -28.87 6.26 -17.95
N TYR A 291 -27.93 7.15 -18.25
CA TYR A 291 -26.56 7.12 -17.76
C TYR A 291 -26.44 7.17 -16.23
N GLN A 292 -27.25 7.99 -15.55
CA GLN A 292 -27.18 8.12 -14.08
C GLN A 292 -27.36 6.77 -13.37
N ASN A 293 -28.40 6.00 -13.72
CA ASN A 293 -28.66 4.70 -13.11
C ASN A 293 -27.67 3.64 -13.58
N GLY A 294 -27.22 3.68 -14.84
CA GLY A 294 -26.16 2.80 -15.34
C GLY A 294 -24.83 2.98 -14.59
N ILE A 295 -24.39 4.23 -14.42
CA ILE A 295 -23.18 4.58 -13.66
C ILE A 295 -23.32 4.16 -12.20
N ARG A 296 -24.44 4.49 -11.53
CA ARG A 296 -24.69 4.03 -10.15
C ARG A 296 -24.67 2.52 -10.05
N CYS A 297 -25.30 1.81 -10.99
CA CYS A 297 -25.34 0.35 -10.99
C CYS A 297 -23.93 -0.25 -11.09
N LEU A 298 -23.08 0.26 -11.99
CA LEU A 298 -21.67 -0.16 -12.11
C LEU A 298 -20.82 0.21 -10.91
N ALA A 299 -20.93 1.44 -10.40
CA ALA A 299 -20.15 1.93 -9.26
C ALA A 299 -20.37 1.04 -8.03
N PHE A 300 -21.61 0.58 -7.80
CA PHE A 300 -21.98 -0.32 -6.70
C PHE A 300 -22.08 -1.80 -7.12
N ALA A 301 -21.52 -2.19 -8.28
CA ALA A 301 -21.55 -3.58 -8.73
C ALA A 301 -20.50 -4.44 -8.01
N ILE A 302 -19.31 -3.88 -7.79
CA ILE A 302 -18.19 -4.58 -7.14
C ILE A 302 -18.40 -4.49 -5.62
N SER A 303 -18.74 -5.63 -5.00
CA SER A 303 -18.91 -5.76 -3.54
C SER A 303 -17.58 -6.08 -2.85
N PRO A 304 -17.34 -5.62 -1.61
CA PRO A 304 -16.22 -6.08 -0.78
C PRO A 304 -16.13 -7.62 -0.66
N ASP A 305 -17.28 -8.30 -0.65
CA ASP A 305 -17.35 -9.76 -0.49
C ASP A 305 -17.05 -10.56 -1.78
N MET A 306 -16.74 -9.87 -2.89
CA MET A 306 -16.51 -10.51 -4.18
C MET A 306 -15.06 -10.97 -4.36
N ILE A 307 -14.88 -12.21 -4.80
CA ILE A 307 -13.59 -12.76 -5.25
C ILE A 307 -13.28 -12.17 -6.63
N VAL A 308 -12.51 -11.08 -6.66
CA VAL A 308 -12.25 -10.33 -7.89
C VAL A 308 -11.41 -11.11 -8.90
N ASP A 309 -10.49 -11.98 -8.49
CA ASP A 309 -9.59 -12.67 -9.42
C ASP A 309 -10.34 -13.56 -10.43
N THR A 310 -11.43 -14.21 -9.99
CA THR A 310 -12.31 -15.00 -10.86
C THR A 310 -12.98 -14.14 -11.94
N TYR A 311 -13.19 -12.86 -11.66
CA TYR A 311 -13.89 -11.90 -12.51
C TYR A 311 -12.98 -10.73 -12.91
N TYR A 312 -11.66 -10.92 -12.89
CA TYR A 312 -10.70 -9.80 -12.93
C TYR A 312 -10.86 -8.98 -14.21
N GLU A 313 -10.97 -9.65 -15.35
CA GLU A 313 -11.18 -9.01 -16.66
C GLU A 313 -12.53 -8.28 -16.71
N ASP A 314 -13.60 -8.87 -16.18
CA ASP A 314 -14.92 -8.23 -16.10
C ASP A 314 -14.88 -6.97 -15.20
N VAL A 315 -14.14 -7.01 -14.10
CA VAL A 315 -13.95 -5.90 -13.17
C VAL A 315 -13.18 -4.76 -13.84
N VAL A 316 -12.06 -5.05 -14.51
CA VAL A 316 -11.28 -4.06 -15.25
C VAL A 316 -12.16 -3.41 -16.32
N ARG A 317 -12.84 -4.22 -17.15
CA ARG A 317 -13.76 -3.72 -18.18
C ARG A 317 -14.89 -2.86 -17.62
N SER A 318 -15.45 -3.25 -16.48
CA SER A 318 -16.52 -2.49 -15.83
C SER A 318 -16.04 -1.15 -15.30
N LEU A 319 -14.82 -1.08 -14.74
CA LEU A 319 -14.21 0.17 -14.27
C LEU A 319 -13.86 1.10 -15.42
N GLU A 320 -13.36 0.57 -16.53
CA GLU A 320 -13.09 1.36 -17.75
C GLU A 320 -14.38 1.92 -18.36
N LEU A 321 -15.43 1.09 -18.42
CA LEU A 321 -16.73 1.54 -18.88
C LEU A 321 -17.30 2.61 -17.94
N LEU A 322 -17.17 2.43 -16.63
CA LEU A 322 -17.59 3.39 -15.62
C LEU A 322 -16.89 4.74 -15.80
N ASP A 323 -15.56 4.75 -15.87
CA ASP A 323 -14.77 5.98 -16.03
C ASP A 323 -15.10 6.70 -17.34
N ARG A 324 -15.17 5.96 -18.46
CA ARG A 324 -15.60 6.50 -19.76
C ARG A 324 -16.98 7.14 -19.70
N LYS A 325 -17.95 6.46 -19.07
CA LYS A 325 -19.33 6.96 -18.97
C LYS A 325 -19.45 8.17 -18.04
N ILE A 326 -18.67 8.22 -16.95
CA ILE A 326 -18.58 9.40 -16.08
C ILE A 326 -18.02 10.60 -16.86
N ASN A 327 -16.96 10.39 -17.64
CA ASN A 327 -16.33 11.42 -18.46
C ASN A 327 -17.27 11.92 -19.57
N GLU A 328 -18.00 11.04 -20.26
CA GLU A 328 -19.04 11.40 -21.24
C GLU A 328 -20.16 12.26 -20.61
N CYS A 329 -20.58 11.94 -19.39
CA CYS A 329 -21.60 12.69 -18.66
C CYS A 329 -21.09 14.03 -18.11
N GLY A 330 -19.78 14.11 -17.84
CA GLY A 330 -19.09 15.25 -17.24
C GLY A 330 -19.56 15.54 -15.82
N SER A 331 -19.50 14.53 -14.94
CA SER A 331 -19.94 14.63 -13.54
C SER A 331 -18.79 14.46 -12.56
N GLU A 332 -18.37 15.55 -11.92
CA GLU A 332 -17.31 15.53 -10.92
C GLU A 332 -17.71 14.74 -9.66
N ILE A 333 -18.97 14.84 -9.21
CA ILE A 333 -19.42 14.10 -8.03
C ILE A 333 -19.41 12.58 -8.25
N LEU A 334 -19.75 12.12 -9.46
CA LEU A 334 -19.69 10.69 -9.78
C LEU A 334 -18.24 10.20 -9.89
N LYS A 335 -17.32 11.06 -10.35
CA LYS A 335 -15.88 10.78 -10.34
C LYS A 335 -15.35 10.60 -8.90
N GLN A 336 -15.75 11.47 -7.98
CA GLN A 336 -15.41 11.38 -6.56
C GLN A 336 -15.95 10.09 -5.92
N VAL A 337 -17.22 9.75 -6.18
CA VAL A 337 -17.83 8.50 -5.70
C VAL A 337 -17.10 7.27 -6.24
N SER A 338 -16.75 7.28 -7.53
CA SER A 338 -16.00 6.19 -8.17
C SER A 338 -14.61 6.03 -7.57
N LEU A 339 -13.90 7.14 -7.33
CA LEU A 339 -12.59 7.14 -6.66
C LEU A 339 -12.71 6.49 -5.29
N LEU A 340 -13.61 6.99 -4.45
CA LEU A 340 -13.79 6.51 -3.09
C LEU A 340 -14.13 5.02 -3.05
N HIS A 341 -15.06 4.57 -3.90
CA HIS A 341 -15.42 3.15 -3.98
C HIS A 341 -14.21 2.30 -4.37
N SER A 342 -13.47 2.69 -5.42
CA SER A 342 -12.30 1.93 -5.87
C SER A 342 -11.20 1.85 -4.81
N VAL A 343 -10.98 2.92 -4.06
CA VAL A 343 -9.99 3.00 -2.99
C VAL A 343 -10.42 2.18 -1.79
N CYS A 344 -11.68 2.27 -1.35
CA CYS A 344 -12.19 1.43 -0.24
C CYS A 344 -12.03 -0.06 -0.56
N GLN A 345 -12.27 -0.46 -1.81
CA GLN A 345 -12.01 -1.83 -2.26
C GLN A 345 -10.53 -2.19 -2.19
N ALA A 346 -9.65 -1.31 -2.66
CA ALA A 346 -8.21 -1.53 -2.63
C ALA A 346 -7.65 -1.55 -1.20
N SER A 347 -8.20 -0.74 -0.28
CA SER A 347 -7.78 -0.74 1.14
C SER A 347 -8.15 -2.02 1.89
N LEU A 348 -9.05 -2.84 1.34
CA LEU A 348 -9.40 -4.15 1.88
C LEU A 348 -8.54 -5.28 1.28
N LYS A 349 -7.79 -5.00 0.21
CA LYS A 349 -6.97 -5.98 -0.51
C LYS A 349 -5.50 -5.67 -0.34
N ALA A 350 -4.79 -6.54 0.38
CA ALA A 350 -3.37 -6.35 0.63
C ALA A 350 -2.52 -6.07 -0.62
N PRO A 351 -2.74 -6.74 -1.76
CA PRO A 351 -2.00 -6.43 -2.98
C PRO A 351 -2.30 -5.06 -3.60
N GLU A 352 -3.23 -4.26 -3.08
CA GLU A 352 -3.62 -2.97 -3.69
C GLU A 352 -3.46 -1.77 -2.73
N TYR A 353 -2.95 -1.98 -1.51
CA TYR A 353 -2.77 -0.92 -0.50
C TYR A 353 -1.95 0.27 -1.02
N GLY A 354 -0.87 0.02 -1.77
CA GLY A 354 -0.02 1.08 -2.32
C GLY A 354 -0.76 2.01 -3.29
N PHE A 355 -1.62 1.44 -4.14
CA PHE A 355 -2.42 2.21 -5.09
C PHE A 355 -3.53 3.00 -4.38
N ALA A 356 -4.12 2.43 -3.33
CA ALA A 356 -5.07 3.14 -2.47
C ALA A 356 -4.42 4.35 -1.80
N LEU A 357 -3.21 4.16 -1.28
CA LEU A 357 -2.44 5.21 -0.60
C LEU A 357 -2.19 6.40 -1.52
N GLU A 358 -1.64 6.19 -2.71
CA GLU A 358 -1.31 7.29 -3.61
C GLU A 358 -2.55 8.01 -4.17
N SER A 359 -3.60 7.24 -4.49
CA SER A 359 -4.88 7.83 -4.90
C SER A 359 -5.44 8.78 -3.84
N LEU A 360 -5.38 8.38 -2.57
CA LEU A 360 -5.88 9.19 -1.45
C LEU A 360 -4.94 10.33 -1.09
N LYS A 361 -3.62 10.09 -1.00
CA LYS A 361 -2.64 11.11 -0.60
C LYS A 361 -2.66 12.29 -1.56
N SER A 362 -2.63 12.04 -2.87
CA SER A 362 -2.70 13.10 -3.87
C SER A 362 -4.01 13.89 -3.76
N TYR A 363 -5.13 13.19 -3.63
CA TYR A 363 -6.45 13.82 -3.63
C TYR A 363 -6.74 14.57 -2.34
N PHE A 364 -6.45 13.97 -1.18
CA PHE A 364 -6.66 14.54 0.15
C PHE A 364 -5.78 15.78 0.37
N GLY A 365 -4.57 15.80 -0.17
CA GLY A 365 -3.70 16.99 -0.16
C GLY A 365 -4.18 18.13 -1.06
N ASN A 366 -5.06 17.86 -2.04
CA ASN A 366 -5.53 18.83 -3.03
C ASN A 366 -7.06 18.82 -3.17
N VAL A 367 -7.77 18.81 -2.04
CA VAL A 367 -9.23 18.74 -2.07
C VAL A 367 -9.86 19.97 -2.72
N PRO A 368 -10.91 19.81 -3.54
CA PRO A 368 -11.66 20.96 -4.07
C PRO A 368 -12.26 21.82 -2.96
N GLU A 369 -12.31 23.14 -3.13
CA GLU A 369 -12.90 24.08 -2.16
C GLU A 369 -14.38 23.75 -1.83
N GLU A 370 -15.09 23.20 -2.81
CA GLU A 370 -16.50 22.83 -2.72
C GLU A 370 -16.72 21.38 -2.25
N ILE A 371 -15.67 20.68 -1.80
CA ILE A 371 -15.79 19.29 -1.30
C ILE A 371 -16.78 19.22 -0.14
N SER A 372 -17.56 18.14 -0.15
CA SER A 372 -18.50 17.81 0.91
C SER A 372 -17.74 17.45 2.20
N PRO A 373 -18.09 18.03 3.37
CA PRO A 373 -17.50 17.66 4.65
C PRO A 373 -17.58 16.15 4.93
N LYS A 374 -18.71 15.52 4.58
CA LYS A 374 -18.89 14.07 4.73
C LYS A 374 -17.86 13.28 3.93
N TYR A 375 -17.70 13.59 2.64
CA TYR A 375 -16.71 12.90 1.80
C TYR A 375 -15.29 13.18 2.25
N HIS A 376 -14.99 14.43 2.63
CA HIS A 376 -13.66 14.80 3.08
C HIS A 376 -13.27 14.04 4.36
N SER A 377 -14.15 14.01 5.36
CA SER A 377 -13.95 13.21 6.58
C SER A 377 -13.75 11.73 6.26
N TYR A 378 -14.64 11.16 5.45
CA TYR A 378 -14.56 9.74 5.10
C TYR A 378 -13.28 9.38 4.33
N MET A 379 -12.80 10.24 3.44
CA MET A 379 -11.49 10.05 2.80
C MET A 379 -10.34 10.04 3.80
N GLY A 380 -10.39 10.91 4.81
CA GLY A 380 -9.41 10.92 5.89
C GLY A 380 -9.44 9.63 6.72
N VAL A 381 -10.63 9.12 7.06
CA VAL A 381 -10.80 7.82 7.73
C VAL A 381 -10.14 6.69 6.92
N VAL A 382 -10.42 6.59 5.62
CA VAL A 382 -9.84 5.54 4.77
C VAL A 382 -8.32 5.74 4.60
N LEU A 383 -7.84 6.98 4.50
CA LEU A 383 -6.41 7.27 4.41
C LEU A 383 -5.66 6.87 5.69
N GLY A 384 -6.25 7.12 6.87
CA GLY A 384 -5.72 6.66 8.15
C GLY A 384 -5.63 5.13 8.24
N LEU A 385 -6.67 4.42 7.78
CA LEU A 385 -6.65 2.97 7.66
C LEU A 385 -5.50 2.48 6.76
N VAL A 386 -5.29 3.09 5.60
CA VAL A 386 -4.22 2.71 4.67
C VAL A 386 -2.83 3.01 5.25
N TYR A 387 -2.61 4.19 5.85
CA TYR A 387 -1.34 4.51 6.53
C TYR A 387 -1.00 3.48 7.61
N SER A 388 -1.99 3.03 8.38
CA SER A 388 -1.78 2.02 9.41
C SER A 388 -1.28 0.67 8.85
N LYS A 389 -1.63 0.32 7.59
CA LYS A 389 -1.14 -0.92 6.93
C LYS A 389 0.34 -0.87 6.57
N PHE A 390 0.89 0.34 6.43
CA PHE A 390 2.30 0.63 6.21
C PHE A 390 3.07 0.99 7.50
N GLY A 391 2.44 0.85 8.68
CA GLY A 391 3.07 1.19 9.96
C GLY A 391 3.27 2.69 10.16
N GLU A 392 2.62 3.54 9.37
CA GLU A 392 2.67 4.99 9.53
C GLU A 392 1.60 5.44 10.55
N HIS A 393 1.64 4.88 11.77
CA HIS A 393 0.57 5.07 12.76
C HIS A 393 0.45 6.53 13.26
N GLU A 394 1.54 7.30 13.26
CA GLU A 394 1.49 8.74 13.60
C GLU A 394 0.71 9.54 12.55
N LYS A 395 1.02 9.36 11.27
CA LYS A 395 0.28 9.97 10.16
C LYS A 395 -1.17 9.48 10.10
N ALA A 396 -1.40 8.19 10.40
CA ALA A 396 -2.74 7.65 10.49
C ALA A 396 -3.58 8.37 11.57
N LEU A 397 -2.98 8.61 12.74
CA LEU A 397 -3.62 9.35 13.83
C LEU A 397 -3.84 10.82 13.46
N GLU A 398 -2.87 11.48 12.82
CA GLU A 398 -3.00 12.87 12.37
C GLU A 398 -4.20 13.04 11.44
N VAL A 399 -4.28 12.22 10.39
CA VAL A 399 -5.38 12.27 9.42
C VAL A 399 -6.71 11.86 10.05
N ALA A 400 -6.73 10.89 10.97
CA ALA A 400 -7.95 10.51 11.67
C ALA A 400 -8.47 11.64 12.58
N ASN A 401 -7.58 12.40 13.23
CA ASN A 401 -7.98 13.58 14.00
C ASN A 401 -8.56 14.68 13.09
N GLN A 402 -7.93 14.94 11.94
CA GLN A 402 -8.46 15.87 10.94
C GLN A 402 -9.85 15.41 10.45
N ALA A 403 -10.01 14.11 10.18
CA ALA A 403 -11.28 13.53 9.77
C ALA A 403 -12.38 13.69 10.84
N LEU A 404 -12.04 13.49 12.11
CA LEU A 404 -12.97 13.70 13.23
C LEU A 404 -13.35 15.18 13.38
N GLU A 405 -12.39 16.10 13.28
CA GLU A 405 -12.65 17.54 13.33
C GLU A 405 -13.63 17.97 12.22
N ILE A 406 -13.42 17.48 11.00
CA ILE A 406 -14.34 17.72 9.88
C ILE A 406 -15.72 17.12 10.17
N ALA A 407 -15.79 15.89 10.69
CA ALA A 407 -17.05 15.23 11.02
C ALA A 407 -17.85 16.01 12.08
N MET A 408 -17.18 16.56 13.08
CA MET A 408 -17.78 17.34 14.17
C MET A 408 -18.41 18.67 13.71
N SER A 409 -18.18 19.12 12.47
CA SER A 409 -18.72 20.39 11.98
C SER A 409 -20.24 20.40 11.80
N ASN A 410 -20.80 19.45 11.04
CA ASN A 410 -22.24 19.24 10.79
C ASN A 410 -22.54 17.89 10.08
N VAL A 411 -21.64 16.90 10.18
CA VAL A 411 -21.87 15.57 9.58
C VAL A 411 -22.75 14.73 10.52
N SER A 412 -23.38 13.68 10.01
CA SER A 412 -24.24 12.79 10.82
C SER A 412 -23.51 12.27 12.06
N TYR A 413 -24.24 12.05 13.15
CA TYR A 413 -23.67 11.52 14.39
C TYR A 413 -22.94 10.17 14.19
N ILE A 414 -23.49 9.32 13.31
CA ILE A 414 -22.87 8.03 12.95
C ILE A 414 -21.48 8.26 12.35
N ASP A 415 -21.36 9.15 11.36
CA ASP A 415 -20.07 9.47 10.74
C ASP A 415 -19.06 10.05 11.76
N GLN A 416 -19.53 10.86 12.73
CA GLN A 416 -18.70 11.36 13.83
C GLN A 416 -18.18 10.23 14.73
N SER A 417 -19.07 9.33 15.14
CA SER A 417 -18.74 8.16 15.94
C SER A 417 -17.74 7.24 15.23
N ASP A 418 -17.91 7.03 13.93
CA ASP A 418 -17.07 6.16 13.12
C ASP A 418 -15.67 6.75 12.96
N ALA A 419 -15.57 8.07 12.71
CA ALA A 419 -14.29 8.78 12.69
C ALA A 419 -13.57 8.73 14.05
N ALA A 420 -14.31 8.91 15.15
CA ALA A 420 -13.76 8.79 16.51
C ALA A 420 -13.26 7.36 16.81
N THR A 421 -13.97 6.34 16.33
CA THR A 421 -13.53 4.95 16.47
C THR A 421 -12.14 4.76 15.85
N GLN A 422 -11.88 5.34 14.67
CA GLN A 422 -10.57 5.24 14.02
C GLN A 422 -9.47 5.96 14.80
N VAL A 423 -9.75 7.13 15.39
CA VAL A 423 -8.79 7.81 16.28
C VAL A 423 -8.36 6.87 17.41
N GLY A 424 -9.32 6.26 18.12
CA GLY A 424 -9.02 5.32 19.20
C GLY A 424 -8.22 4.10 18.73
N VAL A 425 -8.57 3.54 17.57
CA VAL A 425 -7.88 2.38 16.97
C VAL A 425 -6.43 2.73 16.59
N HIS A 426 -6.18 3.91 16.03
CA HIS A 426 -4.82 4.33 15.66
C HIS A 426 -3.94 4.65 16.87
N ILE A 427 -4.50 5.16 17.98
CA ILE A 427 -3.77 5.29 19.25
C ILE A 427 -3.36 3.90 19.78
N LEU A 428 -4.26 2.90 19.70
CA LEU A 428 -3.90 1.51 20.04
C LEU A 428 -2.83 0.93 19.10
N GLY A 429 -2.84 1.32 17.82
CA GLY A 429 -1.78 1.01 16.86
C GLY A 429 -0.41 1.52 17.32
N LEU A 430 -0.31 2.80 17.67
CA LEU A 430 0.90 3.41 18.23
C LEU A 430 1.38 2.69 19.51
N ALA A 431 0.45 2.27 20.36
CA ALA A 431 0.80 1.55 21.59
C ALA A 431 1.48 0.20 21.31
N ARG A 432 1.13 -0.47 20.19
CA ARG A 432 1.70 -1.76 19.78
C ARG A 432 3.11 -1.64 19.19
N GLU A 433 3.51 -0.46 18.74
CA GLU A 433 4.90 -0.20 18.28
C GLU A 433 5.87 -0.03 19.44
N GLN A 434 5.36 0.34 20.63
CA GLN A 434 6.18 0.48 21.82
C GLN A 434 6.46 -0.90 22.45
N PRO A 435 7.61 -1.08 23.11
CA PRO A 435 7.90 -2.33 23.84
C PRO A 435 6.76 -2.67 24.81
N GLU A 436 6.32 -3.94 24.80
CA GLU A 436 5.23 -4.40 25.66
C GLU A 436 5.50 -4.06 27.13
N GLY A 437 4.51 -3.43 27.79
CA GLY A 437 4.60 -3.04 29.20
C GLY A 437 5.43 -1.77 29.49
N SER A 438 5.97 -1.10 28.46
CA SER A 438 6.59 0.23 28.64
C SER A 438 5.59 1.29 29.12
N GLU A 439 6.08 2.29 29.87
CA GLU A 439 5.25 3.40 30.38
C GLU A 439 4.52 4.13 29.24
N LYS A 440 5.19 4.34 28.10
CA LYS A 440 4.61 4.94 26.89
C LYS A 440 3.50 4.07 26.30
N SER A 441 3.70 2.75 26.20
CA SER A 441 2.66 1.82 25.72
C SER A 441 1.43 1.84 26.63
N VAL A 442 1.63 1.73 27.95
CA VAL A 442 0.54 1.76 28.95
C VAL A 442 -0.21 3.09 28.92
N GLY A 443 0.52 4.21 28.80
CA GLY A 443 -0.08 5.54 28.66
C GLY A 443 -0.95 5.68 27.42
N LEU A 444 -0.48 5.20 26.26
CA LEU A 444 -1.23 5.22 25.01
C LEU A 444 -2.48 4.32 25.07
N ILE A 445 -2.37 3.11 25.63
CA ILE A 445 -3.53 2.21 25.84
C ILE A 445 -4.57 2.87 26.73
N SER A 446 -4.15 3.45 27.86
CA SER A 446 -5.05 4.15 28.79
C SER A 446 -5.77 5.32 28.11
N SER A 447 -5.02 6.12 27.33
CA SER A 447 -5.59 7.22 26.55
C SER A 447 -6.62 6.74 25.51
N ALA A 448 -6.29 5.71 24.75
CA ALA A 448 -7.20 5.15 23.73
C ALA A 448 -8.47 4.58 24.35
N VAL A 449 -8.32 3.79 25.43
CA VAL A 449 -9.44 3.20 26.15
C VAL A 449 -10.32 4.29 26.78
N GLY A 450 -9.73 5.32 27.38
CA GLY A 450 -10.46 6.47 27.92
C GLY A 450 -11.29 7.18 26.85
N PHE A 451 -10.68 7.44 25.69
CA PHE A 451 -11.34 8.08 24.56
C PHE A 451 -12.49 7.23 24.00
N LEU A 452 -12.28 5.93 23.79
CA LEU A 452 -13.32 5.02 23.30
C LEU A 452 -14.47 4.86 24.30
N LYS A 453 -14.20 4.90 25.61
CA LYS A 453 -15.24 4.86 26.66
C LYS A 453 -16.16 6.07 26.60
N GLU A 454 -15.61 7.27 26.40
CA GLU A 454 -16.39 8.50 26.24
C GLU A 454 -17.36 8.36 25.06
N TRP A 455 -16.85 7.93 23.91
CA TRP A 455 -17.67 7.78 22.73
C TRP A 455 -18.68 6.63 22.81
N ALA A 456 -18.33 5.51 23.44
CA ALA A 456 -19.29 4.42 23.69
C ALA A 456 -20.47 4.90 24.55
N ASN A 457 -20.25 5.83 25.48
CA ASN A 457 -21.35 6.43 26.25
C ASN A 457 -22.19 7.36 25.38
N LYS A 458 -21.56 8.20 24.54
CA LYS A 458 -22.29 9.04 23.57
C LYS A 458 -23.14 8.17 22.62
N ASP A 459 -22.63 7.03 22.16
CA ASP A 459 -23.37 6.15 21.25
C ASP A 459 -24.64 5.63 21.93
N ALA A 460 -24.53 5.23 23.19
CA ALA A 460 -25.66 4.79 24.00
C ALA A 460 -26.70 5.91 24.20
N GLU A 461 -26.25 7.16 24.41
CA GLU A 461 -27.12 8.34 24.52
C GLU A 461 -27.86 8.66 23.21
N HIS A 462 -27.25 8.37 22.05
CA HIS A 462 -27.81 8.59 20.72
C HIS A 462 -28.49 7.34 20.13
N GLU A 463 -28.65 6.27 20.92
CA GLU A 463 -29.24 4.99 20.50
C GLU A 463 -28.51 4.32 19.32
N TYR A 464 -27.22 4.62 19.12
CA TYR A 464 -26.40 4.01 18.08
C TYR A 464 -25.77 2.69 18.56
N GLY A 465 -26.57 1.63 18.61
CA GLY A 465 -26.17 0.34 19.18
C GLY A 465 -24.99 -0.35 18.49
N GLU A 466 -24.87 -0.22 17.16
CA GLU A 466 -23.74 -0.80 16.40
C GLU A 466 -22.41 -0.13 16.78
N GLY A 467 -22.37 1.21 16.83
CA GLY A 467 -21.21 1.97 17.27
C GLY A 467 -20.83 1.68 18.71
N GLU A 468 -21.83 1.58 19.60
CA GLU A 468 -21.61 1.22 21.01
C GLU A 468 -20.95 -0.17 21.12
N ALA A 469 -21.50 -1.18 20.44
CA ALA A 469 -20.98 -2.54 20.47
C ALA A 469 -19.55 -2.61 19.91
N GLN A 470 -19.27 -1.91 18.81
CA GLN A 470 -17.94 -1.87 18.20
C GLN A 470 -16.89 -1.28 19.14
N LYS A 471 -17.17 -0.14 19.80
CA LYS A 471 -16.23 0.47 20.75
C LYS A 471 -16.06 -0.40 21.99
N CYS A 472 -17.14 -0.99 22.50
CA CYS A 472 -17.07 -1.91 23.64
C CYS A 472 -16.19 -3.14 23.34
N LEU A 473 -16.19 -3.67 22.11
CA LEU A 473 -15.32 -4.77 21.70
C LEU A 473 -13.83 -4.39 21.83
N PHE A 474 -13.45 -3.19 21.36
CA PHE A 474 -12.08 -2.69 21.51
C PHE A 474 -11.72 -2.44 22.97
N ILE A 475 -12.62 -1.83 23.76
CA ILE A 475 -12.37 -1.55 25.18
C ILE A 475 -12.16 -2.86 25.96
N ALA A 476 -13.03 -3.86 25.77
CA ALA A 476 -12.98 -5.12 26.50
C ALA A 476 -11.69 -5.92 26.27
N GLU A 477 -11.02 -5.72 25.14
CA GLU A 477 -9.75 -6.39 24.83
C GLU A 477 -8.60 -5.91 25.74
N TRP A 478 -8.65 -4.66 26.19
CA TRP A 478 -7.55 -3.99 26.92
C TRP A 478 -7.89 -3.62 28.36
N ASP A 479 -9.17 -3.49 28.70
CA ASP A 479 -9.61 -3.23 30.08
C ASP A 479 -9.36 -4.45 30.98
N SER A 480 -8.93 -4.19 32.22
CA SER A 480 -8.69 -5.24 33.21
C SER A 480 -10.00 -5.91 33.66
N ASN A 481 -11.13 -5.20 33.56
CA ASN A 481 -12.46 -5.76 33.79
C ASN A 481 -13.32 -5.70 32.52
N ALA A 482 -13.26 -6.75 31.72
CA ALA A 482 -14.00 -6.84 30.45
C ALA A 482 -15.51 -7.08 30.61
N GLN A 483 -15.97 -7.63 31.74
CA GLN A 483 -17.36 -8.12 31.89
C GLN A 483 -18.43 -7.04 31.63
N PRO A 484 -18.34 -5.81 32.18
CA PRO A 484 -19.35 -4.77 31.94
C PRO A 484 -19.50 -4.41 30.46
N TRP A 485 -18.40 -4.48 29.70
CA TRP A 485 -18.38 -4.18 28.27
C TRP A 485 -19.00 -5.31 27.45
N ILE A 486 -18.79 -6.56 27.86
CA ILE A 486 -19.45 -7.73 27.25
C ILE A 486 -20.98 -7.64 27.43
N GLU A 487 -21.47 -7.25 28.60
CA GLU A 487 -22.92 -7.09 28.82
C GLU A 487 -23.51 -6.00 27.92
N ARG A 488 -22.79 -4.88 27.70
CA ARG A 488 -23.21 -3.83 26.76
C ARG A 488 -23.23 -4.33 25.32
N ILE A 489 -22.25 -5.13 24.91
CA ILE A 489 -22.24 -5.75 23.58
C ILE A 489 -23.44 -6.69 23.43
N LYS A 490 -23.70 -7.55 24.43
CA LYS A 490 -24.79 -8.54 24.42
C LYS A 490 -26.19 -7.92 24.45
N LYS A 491 -26.33 -6.67 24.91
CA LYS A 491 -27.58 -5.89 24.76
C LYS A 491 -27.99 -5.73 23.29
N HIS A 492 -27.01 -5.55 22.40
CA HIS A 492 -27.25 -5.33 20.97
C HIS A 492 -27.03 -6.60 20.12
N ILE A 493 -26.14 -7.49 20.58
CA ILE A 493 -25.81 -8.76 19.91
C ILE A 493 -26.01 -9.91 20.93
N PRO A 494 -27.26 -10.32 21.20
CA PRO A 494 -27.55 -11.37 22.17
C PRO A 494 -27.05 -12.75 21.71
N ASP A 495 -26.98 -13.71 22.63
CA ASP A 495 -26.56 -15.08 22.31
C ASP A 495 -27.51 -15.82 21.34
N SER A 496 -28.74 -15.33 21.20
CA SER A 496 -29.72 -15.80 20.21
C SER A 496 -29.59 -15.16 18.83
N ALA A 497 -28.71 -14.17 18.66
CA ALA A 497 -28.51 -13.49 17.38
C ALA A 497 -27.95 -14.44 16.31
N ASP A 498 -28.04 -14.02 15.05
CA ASP A 498 -27.48 -14.74 13.91
C ASP A 498 -26.00 -15.10 14.16
N PRO A 499 -25.56 -16.34 13.88
CA PRO A 499 -24.19 -16.77 14.12
C PRO A 499 -23.12 -15.87 13.47
N LEU A 500 -23.39 -15.22 12.33
CA LEU A 500 -22.43 -14.33 11.68
C LEU A 500 -22.19 -13.05 12.47
N THR A 501 -23.26 -12.46 13.01
CA THR A 501 -23.20 -11.25 13.83
C THR A 501 -22.50 -11.52 15.16
N ARG A 502 -22.57 -12.75 15.68
CA ARG A 502 -21.93 -13.15 16.94
C ARG A 502 -20.42 -13.38 16.85
N ILE A 503 -19.84 -13.55 15.65
CA ILE A 503 -18.41 -13.87 15.48
C ILE A 503 -17.48 -12.94 16.30
N PRO A 504 -17.60 -11.60 16.23
CA PRO A 504 -16.69 -10.71 16.97
C PRO A 504 -16.79 -10.85 18.49
N VAL A 505 -18.00 -11.13 19.00
CA VAL A 505 -18.25 -11.34 20.44
C VAL A 505 -17.61 -12.65 20.89
N VAL A 506 -17.82 -13.72 20.14
CA VAL A 506 -17.22 -15.03 20.43
C VAL A 506 -15.70 -14.96 20.36
N ASP A 507 -15.11 -14.31 19.36
CA ASP A 507 -13.65 -14.15 19.27
C ASP A 507 -13.05 -13.36 20.46
N LEU A 508 -13.79 -12.40 21.02
CA LEU A 508 -13.39 -11.73 22.27
C LEU A 508 -13.48 -12.70 23.46
N GLU A 509 -14.59 -13.41 23.63
CA GLU A 509 -14.78 -14.39 24.70
C GLU A 509 -13.70 -15.48 24.66
N LEU A 510 -13.38 -16.00 23.47
CA LEU A 510 -12.31 -16.97 23.27
C LEU A 510 -10.94 -16.43 23.73
N ARG A 511 -10.59 -15.19 23.37
CA ARG A 511 -9.36 -14.54 23.82
C ARG A 511 -9.32 -14.37 25.35
N LEU A 512 -10.44 -14.02 25.98
CA LEU A 512 -10.55 -13.91 27.44
C LEU A 512 -10.42 -15.26 28.14
N LEU A 513 -11.06 -16.30 27.64
CA LEU A 513 -10.93 -17.67 28.15
C LEU A 513 -9.49 -18.19 28.04
N MET A 514 -8.80 -17.89 26.94
CA MET A 514 -7.38 -18.21 26.78
C MET A 514 -6.52 -17.52 27.85
N ARG A 515 -6.75 -16.22 28.12
CA ARG A 515 -6.03 -15.49 29.18
C ARG A 515 -6.27 -16.09 30.57
N GLN A 516 -7.44 -16.67 30.81
CA GLN A 516 -7.80 -17.37 32.05
C GLN A 516 -7.30 -18.82 32.11
N GLY A 517 -6.68 -19.35 31.03
CA GLY A 517 -6.26 -20.75 30.94
C GLY A 517 -7.42 -21.75 30.78
N ARG A 518 -8.64 -21.28 30.48
CA ARG A 518 -9.85 -22.10 30.33
C ARG A 518 -10.02 -22.62 28.90
N PHE A 519 -9.01 -23.37 28.43
CA PHE A 519 -8.95 -23.81 27.03
C PHE A 519 -10.09 -24.74 26.61
N ALA A 520 -10.56 -25.62 27.51
CA ALA A 520 -11.65 -26.56 27.23
C ALA A 520 -12.99 -25.84 26.96
N ASP A 521 -13.29 -24.79 27.73
CA ASP A 521 -14.47 -23.95 27.53
C ASP A 521 -14.39 -23.19 26.21
N GLY A 522 -13.19 -22.68 25.86
CA GLY A 522 -12.95 -22.03 24.57
C GLY A 522 -13.11 -23.00 23.39
N LEU A 523 -12.65 -24.24 23.52
CA LEU A 523 -12.84 -25.27 22.50
C LEU A 523 -14.33 -25.62 22.30
N ALA A 524 -15.09 -25.75 23.38
CA ALA A 524 -16.53 -26.00 23.30
C ALA A 524 -17.28 -24.85 22.60
N LEU A 525 -16.99 -23.61 23.01
CA LEU A 525 -17.62 -22.40 22.44
C LEU A 525 -17.32 -22.25 20.94
N SER A 526 -16.04 -22.40 20.55
CA SER A 526 -15.64 -22.31 19.14
C SER A 526 -16.21 -23.44 18.28
N THR A 527 -16.34 -24.65 18.82
CA THR A 527 -16.97 -25.79 18.13
C THR A 527 -18.46 -25.54 17.91
N GLN A 528 -19.17 -25.04 18.92
CA GLN A 528 -20.58 -24.70 18.82
C GLN A 528 -20.83 -23.64 17.72
N LEU A 529 -20.02 -22.58 17.69
CA LEU A 529 -20.14 -21.54 16.65
C LEU A 529 -19.89 -22.12 15.25
N MET A 530 -18.88 -22.99 15.11
CA MET A 530 -18.57 -23.65 13.85
C MET A 530 -19.74 -24.53 13.35
N GLU A 531 -20.36 -25.31 14.23
CA GLU A 531 -21.53 -26.14 13.91
C GLU A 531 -22.75 -25.29 13.51
N GLN A 532 -22.98 -24.17 14.20
CA GLN A 532 -24.04 -23.22 13.84
C GLN A 532 -23.81 -22.61 12.45
N LEU A 533 -22.58 -22.21 12.13
CA LEU A 533 -22.25 -21.63 10.82
C LEU A 533 -22.30 -22.64 9.67
N GLN A 534 -22.10 -23.94 9.92
CA GLN A 534 -22.29 -24.97 8.89
C GLN A 534 -23.74 -25.09 8.41
N GLN A 535 -24.71 -24.66 9.22
CA GLN A 535 -26.13 -24.66 8.88
C GLN A 535 -26.53 -23.42 8.05
N VAL A 536 -25.65 -22.43 7.93
CA VAL A 536 -25.88 -21.21 7.15
C VAL A 536 -25.40 -21.43 5.71
N THR A 537 -26.29 -21.23 4.75
CA THR A 537 -26.04 -21.55 3.33
C THR A 537 -25.07 -20.60 2.63
N ASP A 538 -25.00 -19.33 3.02
CA ASP A 538 -24.19 -18.30 2.34
C ASP A 538 -23.25 -17.56 3.29
N VAL A 539 -22.26 -18.27 3.84
CA VAL A 539 -21.19 -17.65 4.65
C VAL A 539 -19.99 -17.32 3.78
N ALA A 540 -19.54 -16.05 3.84
CA ALA A 540 -18.36 -15.58 3.13
C ALA A 540 -17.10 -16.43 3.48
N PRO A 541 -16.22 -16.76 2.51
CA PRO A 541 -15.02 -17.57 2.75
C PRO A 541 -14.16 -17.05 3.90
N PHE A 542 -14.01 -15.72 4.00
CA PHE A 542 -13.30 -15.05 5.09
C PHE A 542 -13.86 -15.41 6.48
N LYS A 543 -15.19 -15.34 6.64
CA LYS A 543 -15.85 -15.64 7.93
C LYS A 543 -15.73 -17.12 8.29
N LYS A 544 -15.85 -18.02 7.29
CA LYS A 544 -15.60 -19.46 7.48
C LYS A 544 -14.16 -19.72 7.93
N ALA A 545 -13.19 -19.08 7.29
CA ALA A 545 -11.77 -19.20 7.62
C ALA A 545 -11.48 -18.70 9.03
N GLN A 546 -12.05 -17.55 9.42
CA GLN A 546 -11.94 -16.96 10.76
C GLN A 546 -12.42 -17.95 11.83
N THR A 547 -13.62 -18.50 11.70
CA THR A 547 -14.15 -19.45 12.68
C THR A 547 -13.33 -20.74 12.77
N LEU A 548 -12.91 -21.30 11.62
CA LEU A 548 -12.06 -22.50 11.59
C LEU A 548 -10.71 -22.25 12.25
N LEU A 549 -10.10 -21.09 12.01
CA LEU A 549 -8.83 -20.72 12.63
C LEU A 549 -9.01 -20.53 14.15
N SER A 550 -10.05 -19.82 14.60
CA SER A 550 -10.36 -19.66 16.02
C SER A 550 -10.54 -21.02 16.72
N ALA A 551 -11.32 -21.94 16.15
CA ALA A 551 -11.49 -23.30 16.68
C ALA A 551 -10.16 -24.07 16.73
N CYS A 552 -9.33 -23.94 15.70
CA CYS A 552 -8.02 -24.55 15.65
C CYS A 552 -7.06 -24.01 16.72
N ILE A 553 -7.05 -22.69 16.97
CA ILE A 553 -6.24 -22.07 18.02
C ILE A 553 -6.63 -22.63 19.39
N GLN A 554 -7.94 -22.76 19.67
CA GLN A 554 -8.40 -23.35 20.93
C GLN A 554 -8.02 -24.83 21.06
N ALA A 555 -8.19 -25.61 19.99
CA ALA A 555 -7.81 -27.02 19.96
C ALA A 555 -6.29 -27.18 20.23
N TYR A 556 -5.47 -26.35 19.58
CA TYR A 556 -4.02 -26.38 19.77
C TYR A 556 -3.60 -25.97 21.19
N ALA A 557 -4.24 -24.95 21.77
CA ALA A 557 -3.99 -24.54 23.16
C ALA A 557 -4.35 -25.66 24.16
N CYS A 558 -5.48 -26.36 23.96
CA CYS A 558 -5.85 -27.55 24.74
C CYS A 558 -4.76 -28.62 24.66
N VAL A 559 -4.30 -28.96 23.45
CA VAL A 559 -3.24 -29.95 23.23
C VAL A 559 -1.95 -29.56 23.94
N GLN A 560 -1.51 -28.31 23.81
CA GLN A 560 -0.32 -27.80 24.52
C GLN A 560 -0.46 -27.91 26.03
N SER A 561 -1.62 -27.59 26.59
CA SER A 561 -1.87 -27.71 28.03
C SER A 561 -1.78 -29.15 28.53
N THR A 562 -2.26 -30.12 27.73
CA THR A 562 -2.16 -31.56 28.07
C THR A 562 -0.72 -32.05 28.07
N PHE A 563 0.10 -31.63 27.10
CA PHE A 563 1.50 -32.05 27.01
C PHE A 563 2.42 -31.34 28.03
N ARG A 564 2.04 -30.16 28.55
CA ARG A 564 2.81 -29.43 29.57
C ARG A 564 2.44 -29.79 31.01
N GLY A 565 1.27 -30.39 31.25
CA GLY A 565 0.80 -30.71 32.60
C GLY A 565 1.28 -32.06 33.14
N ASP A 566 1.40 -32.18 34.47
CA ASP A 566 1.77 -33.42 35.19
C ASP A 566 0.68 -34.53 35.13
N GLN A 567 -0.41 -34.33 34.38
CA GLN A 567 -1.56 -35.25 34.26
C GLN A 567 -1.63 -35.99 32.91
N ALA A 568 -0.49 -36.28 32.29
CA ALA A 568 -0.43 -37.04 31.05
C ALA A 568 -0.78 -38.53 31.28
N THR A 569 -2.07 -38.87 31.22
CA THR A 569 -2.49 -40.27 31.11
C THR A 569 -2.39 -40.76 29.64
N PRO A 570 -2.23 -42.07 29.38
CA PRO A 570 -2.22 -42.60 28.02
C PRO A 570 -3.48 -42.26 27.21
N GLU A 571 -4.64 -42.25 27.88
CA GLU A 571 -5.94 -41.92 27.28
C GLU A 571 -6.04 -40.42 26.90
N ASN A 572 -5.61 -39.52 27.79
CA ASN A 572 -5.58 -38.08 27.52
C ASN A 572 -4.58 -37.76 26.39
N THR A 573 -3.46 -38.48 26.35
CA THR A 573 -2.46 -38.34 25.28
C THR A 573 -3.02 -38.77 23.93
N GLN A 574 -3.72 -39.91 23.86
CA GLN A 574 -4.35 -40.38 22.61
C GLN A 574 -5.46 -39.42 22.14
N SER A 575 -6.25 -38.87 23.07
CA SER A 575 -7.26 -37.85 22.77
C SER A 575 -6.62 -36.55 22.25
N ALA A 576 -5.55 -36.07 22.91
CA ALA A 576 -4.80 -34.89 22.49
C ALA A 576 -4.19 -35.07 21.09
N VAL A 577 -3.66 -36.24 20.76
CA VAL A 577 -3.16 -36.54 19.40
C VAL A 577 -4.29 -36.47 18.37
N LYS A 578 -5.47 -37.04 18.64
CA LYS A 578 -6.63 -36.92 17.73
C LYS A 578 -7.05 -35.46 17.52
N LEU A 579 -7.10 -34.70 18.61
CA LEU A 579 -7.44 -33.27 18.57
C LEU A 579 -6.40 -32.46 17.79
N LEU A 580 -5.11 -32.79 17.92
CA LEU A 580 -4.03 -32.17 17.16
C LEU A 580 -4.18 -32.38 15.65
N TRP A 581 -4.50 -33.60 15.22
CA TRP A 581 -4.74 -33.91 13.80
C TRP A 581 -6.02 -33.23 13.27
N ALA A 582 -7.06 -33.12 14.09
CA ALA A 582 -8.24 -32.35 13.74
C ALA A 582 -7.91 -30.86 13.56
N ALA A 583 -7.12 -30.28 14.48
CA ALA A 583 -6.63 -28.91 14.40
C ALA A 583 -5.81 -28.66 13.12
N LEU A 584 -4.89 -29.58 12.77
CA LEU A 584 -4.11 -29.47 11.53
C LEU A 584 -5.01 -29.43 10.28
N ARG A 585 -6.03 -30.28 10.23
CA ARG A 585 -7.00 -30.28 9.12
C ARG A 585 -7.82 -28.98 9.08
N HIS A 586 -8.28 -28.47 10.23
CA HIS A 586 -9.03 -27.22 10.29
C HIS A 586 -8.21 -26.00 9.89
N SER A 587 -6.95 -25.91 10.37
CA SER A 587 -6.03 -24.83 9.97
C SER A 587 -5.67 -24.89 8.48
N TYR A 588 -5.48 -26.07 7.91
CA TYR A 588 -5.28 -26.20 6.47
C TYR A 588 -6.52 -25.76 5.67
N SER A 589 -7.72 -26.17 6.06
CA SER A 589 -8.96 -25.70 5.43
C SER A 589 -9.14 -24.19 5.57
N ALA A 590 -8.79 -23.60 6.73
CA ALA A 590 -8.80 -22.17 6.93
C ALA A 590 -7.82 -21.45 6.00
N LEU A 591 -6.60 -21.98 5.82
CA LEU A 591 -5.60 -21.46 4.89
C LEU A 591 -6.13 -21.41 3.45
N GLN A 592 -6.76 -22.49 2.98
CA GLN A 592 -7.35 -22.53 1.63
C GLN A 592 -8.47 -21.49 1.46
N LEU A 593 -9.31 -21.31 2.48
CA LEU A 593 -10.37 -20.29 2.45
C LEU A 593 -9.81 -18.86 2.52
N TYR A 594 -8.77 -18.61 3.32
CA TYR A 594 -8.12 -17.29 3.34
C TYR A 594 -7.46 -16.93 2.01
N ARG A 595 -6.90 -17.91 1.28
CA ARG A 595 -6.40 -17.69 -0.07
C ARG A 595 -7.50 -17.24 -1.03
N GLN A 596 -8.71 -17.79 -0.90
CA GLN A 596 -9.87 -17.34 -1.67
C GLN A 596 -10.34 -15.92 -1.27
N ALA A 597 -10.06 -15.49 -0.04
CA ALA A 597 -10.43 -14.18 0.48
C ALA A 597 -9.35 -13.09 0.27
N HIS A 598 -8.17 -13.44 -0.28
CA HIS A 598 -7.07 -12.52 -0.63
C HIS A 598 -6.51 -11.64 0.51
N GLY A 599 -6.69 -12.03 1.78
CA GLY A 599 -6.05 -11.39 2.92
C GLY A 599 -4.62 -11.88 3.12
N VAL A 600 -3.63 -11.25 2.46
CA VAL A 600 -2.22 -11.72 2.47
C VAL A 600 -1.68 -11.91 3.89
N GLU A 601 -1.92 -10.95 4.79
CA GLU A 601 -1.45 -11.04 6.19
C GLU A 601 -2.01 -12.29 6.88
N LEU A 602 -3.32 -12.55 6.74
CA LEU A 602 -3.98 -13.71 7.34
C LEU A 602 -3.53 -15.02 6.70
N VAL A 603 -3.24 -15.04 5.40
CA VAL A 603 -2.68 -16.22 4.72
C VAL A 603 -1.29 -16.53 5.28
N VAL A 604 -0.43 -15.54 5.48
CA VAL A 604 0.92 -15.72 6.04
C VAL A 604 0.82 -16.22 7.48
N ASP A 605 0.03 -15.56 8.33
CA ASP A 605 -0.15 -15.96 9.72
C ASP A 605 -0.74 -17.37 9.84
N CYS A 606 -1.75 -17.70 9.04
CA CYS A 606 -2.33 -19.04 9.01
C CYS A 606 -1.34 -20.08 8.49
N THR A 607 -0.49 -19.76 7.49
CA THR A 607 0.56 -20.66 7.00
C THR A 607 1.57 -20.97 8.11
N ILE A 608 2.04 -19.95 8.84
CA ILE A 608 2.95 -20.11 9.97
C ILE A 608 2.29 -20.94 11.08
N PHE A 609 1.00 -20.71 11.35
CA PHE A 609 0.28 -21.47 12.36
C PHE A 609 0.09 -22.95 11.97
N VAL A 610 -0.21 -23.24 10.70
CA VAL A 610 -0.22 -24.61 10.17
C VAL A 610 1.14 -25.28 10.39
N TRP A 611 2.24 -24.57 10.17
CA TRP A 611 3.59 -25.09 10.43
C TRP A 611 3.83 -25.44 11.90
N GLU A 612 3.39 -24.58 12.83
CA GLU A 612 3.53 -24.83 14.28
C GLU A 612 2.79 -26.09 14.73
N ILE A 613 1.58 -26.30 14.20
CA ILE A 613 0.78 -27.51 14.46
C ILE A 613 1.44 -28.73 13.80
N LEU A 614 1.86 -28.60 12.54
CA LEU A 614 2.51 -29.66 11.78
C LEU A 614 3.77 -30.14 12.49
N CYS A 615 4.63 -29.23 12.96
CA CYS A 615 5.82 -29.58 13.74
C CYS A 615 5.51 -30.47 14.94
N MET A 616 4.44 -30.17 15.67
CA MET A 616 4.01 -30.97 16.82
C MET A 616 3.41 -32.31 16.37
N ALA A 617 2.61 -32.32 15.30
CA ALA A 617 2.01 -33.54 14.76
C ALA A 617 3.06 -34.54 14.26
N LEU A 618 4.15 -34.05 13.65
CA LEU A 618 5.25 -34.90 13.16
C LEU A 618 5.96 -35.67 14.27
N LEU A 619 5.99 -35.14 15.50
CA LEU A 619 6.54 -35.85 16.67
C LEU A 619 5.74 -37.12 16.99
N THR A 620 4.48 -37.21 16.55
CA THR A 620 3.61 -38.38 16.76
C THR A 620 3.75 -39.45 15.67
N MET A 621 4.55 -39.19 14.63
CA MET A 621 4.72 -40.06 13.45
C MET A 621 6.07 -40.76 13.41
N GLU A 622 6.13 -41.90 12.72
CA GLU A 622 7.36 -42.56 12.31
C GLU A 622 8.13 -41.72 11.27
N GLU A 623 9.46 -41.79 11.30
CA GLU A 623 10.37 -40.93 10.52
C GLU A 623 10.13 -41.01 9.01
N ASN A 624 9.87 -42.21 8.47
CA ASN A 624 9.65 -42.44 7.04
C ASN A 624 8.37 -41.77 6.48
N ALA A 625 7.36 -41.54 7.33
CA ALA A 625 6.10 -40.93 6.93
C ALA A 625 6.12 -39.39 6.99
N ARG A 626 7.14 -38.79 7.63
CA ARG A 626 7.26 -37.33 7.82
C ARG A 626 7.60 -36.61 6.52
N HIS A 627 8.44 -37.21 5.68
CA HIS A 627 8.98 -36.58 4.48
C HIS A 627 7.88 -36.13 3.50
N GLY A 628 6.86 -36.98 3.25
CA GLY A 628 5.78 -36.64 2.32
C GLY A 628 4.94 -35.44 2.77
N LEU A 629 4.64 -35.32 4.07
CA LEU A 629 3.90 -34.17 4.61
C LEU A 629 4.73 -32.88 4.57
N LEU A 630 6.02 -32.96 4.89
CA LEU A 630 6.93 -31.82 4.79
C LEU A 630 7.04 -31.34 3.33
N ALA A 631 7.17 -32.27 2.37
CA ALA A 631 7.23 -31.94 0.95
C ALA A 631 5.94 -31.27 0.46
N ALA A 632 4.77 -31.80 0.83
CA ALA A 632 3.48 -31.18 0.51
C ALA A 632 3.35 -29.78 1.13
N PHE A 633 3.79 -29.59 2.38
CA PHE A 633 3.77 -28.28 3.02
C PHE A 633 4.74 -27.28 2.37
N MET A 634 5.83 -27.74 1.74
CA MET A 634 6.71 -26.86 0.96
C MET A 634 5.98 -26.25 -0.25
N GLU A 635 5.08 -26.99 -0.90
CA GLU A 635 4.25 -26.46 -1.99
C GLU A 635 3.32 -25.34 -1.48
N GLU A 636 2.79 -25.49 -0.27
CA GLU A 636 1.97 -24.48 0.40
C GLU A 636 2.78 -23.22 0.72
N MET A 637 4.03 -23.36 1.16
CA MET A 637 4.95 -22.23 1.36
C MET A 637 5.20 -21.45 0.07
N VAL A 638 5.41 -22.15 -1.06
CA VAL A 638 5.60 -21.51 -2.37
C VAL A 638 4.36 -20.71 -2.79
N GLN A 639 3.15 -21.23 -2.55
CA GLN A 639 1.92 -20.49 -2.86
C GLN A 639 1.77 -19.22 -2.00
N THR A 640 2.09 -19.31 -0.71
CA THR A 640 2.05 -18.16 0.19
C THR A 640 3.11 -17.11 -0.17
N GLU A 641 4.31 -17.53 -0.57
CA GLU A 641 5.37 -16.60 -1.02
C GLU A 641 4.99 -15.83 -2.29
N LYS A 642 4.35 -16.48 -3.28
CA LYS A 642 3.85 -15.79 -4.48
C LYS A 642 2.88 -14.65 -4.14
N LEU A 643 2.06 -14.84 -3.11
CA LEU A 643 1.14 -13.79 -2.64
C LEU A 643 1.90 -12.64 -1.98
N CYS A 644 2.91 -12.93 -1.15
CA CYS A 644 3.79 -11.93 -0.57
C CYS A 644 4.55 -11.13 -1.65
N ASP A 645 5.06 -11.81 -2.67
CA ASP A 645 5.77 -11.21 -3.79
C ASP A 645 4.87 -10.28 -4.60
N SER A 646 3.64 -10.72 -4.92
CA SER A 646 2.63 -9.89 -5.59
C SER A 646 2.29 -8.63 -4.77
N MET A 647 2.08 -8.77 -3.46
CA MET A 647 1.84 -7.63 -2.56
C MET A 647 3.02 -6.65 -2.51
N ARG A 648 4.26 -7.15 -2.50
CA ARG A 648 5.45 -6.28 -2.47
C ARG A 648 5.66 -5.57 -3.81
N GLN A 649 5.43 -6.26 -4.92
CA GLN A 649 5.57 -5.69 -6.27
C GLN A 649 4.51 -4.63 -6.59
N SER A 650 3.34 -4.72 -5.96
CA SER A 650 2.29 -3.71 -6.14
C SER A 650 2.55 -2.39 -5.40
N VAL A 651 3.40 -2.42 -4.37
CA VAL A 651 3.87 -1.19 -3.71
C VAL A 651 4.78 -0.45 -4.69
N PHE A 652 4.24 0.60 -5.32
CA PHE A 652 4.89 1.57 -6.21
C PHE A 652 5.65 0.96 -7.41
N ALA A 653 5.02 1.05 -8.57
CA ALA A 653 5.57 0.75 -9.89
C ALA A 653 6.66 1.75 -10.36
N VAL A 654 6.87 2.85 -9.61
CA VAL A 654 7.86 3.90 -9.87
C VAL A 654 8.92 3.85 -8.76
N GLY A 655 10.20 3.89 -9.13
CA GLY A 655 11.33 3.88 -8.19
C GLY A 655 11.31 5.10 -7.25
N GLY A 656 12.07 5.02 -6.15
CA GLY A 656 12.30 6.13 -5.22
C GLY A 656 12.43 5.65 -3.77
N LEU A 657 12.90 6.54 -2.89
CA LEU A 657 13.11 6.23 -1.48
C LEU A 657 11.82 5.83 -0.75
N GLN A 658 10.70 6.54 -1.00
CA GLN A 658 9.42 6.24 -0.36
C GLN A 658 8.92 4.82 -0.72
N SER A 659 9.04 4.45 -2.01
CA SER A 659 8.74 3.10 -2.51
C SER A 659 9.58 2.03 -1.80
N LEU A 660 10.90 2.26 -1.69
CA LEU A 660 11.80 1.37 -0.95
C LEU A 660 11.38 1.24 0.53
N MET A 661 11.05 2.34 1.21
CA MET A 661 10.64 2.32 2.62
C MET A 661 9.36 1.52 2.85
N HIS A 662 8.34 1.68 1.99
CA HIS A 662 7.10 0.90 2.10
C HIS A 662 7.34 -0.59 1.83
N LYS A 663 8.15 -0.94 0.82
CA LYS A 663 8.53 -2.35 0.56
C LYS A 663 9.31 -2.93 1.73
N ARG A 664 10.29 -2.18 2.26
CA ARG A 664 11.12 -2.54 3.42
C ARG A 664 10.25 -2.83 4.64
N PHE A 665 9.24 -2.00 4.90
CA PHE A 665 8.30 -2.24 5.98
C PHE A 665 7.53 -3.55 5.82
N LEU A 666 6.96 -3.83 4.63
CA LEU A 666 6.18 -5.05 4.39
C LEU A 666 6.98 -6.34 4.61
N VAL A 667 8.23 -6.38 4.15
CA VAL A 667 9.10 -7.56 4.31
C VAL A 667 9.69 -7.66 5.71
N SER A 668 9.80 -6.55 6.44
CA SER A 668 10.29 -6.51 7.82
C SER A 668 9.25 -6.93 8.86
N LYS A 669 7.97 -7.10 8.47
CA LYS A 669 6.91 -7.57 9.38
C LYS A 669 7.31 -8.92 9.99
N LYS A 670 7.02 -9.10 11.29
CA LYS A 670 7.35 -10.32 12.05
C LYS A 670 6.86 -11.60 11.35
N ALA A 671 5.64 -11.56 10.81
CA ALA A 671 5.06 -12.67 10.06
C ALA A 671 5.86 -12.97 8.77
N SER A 672 6.18 -11.95 7.98
CA SER A 672 7.00 -12.07 6.76
C SER A 672 8.35 -12.71 7.04
N VAL A 673 9.08 -12.22 8.04
CA VAL A 673 10.41 -12.75 8.42
C VAL A 673 10.29 -14.21 8.90
N LYS A 674 9.28 -14.51 9.71
CA LYS A 674 9.04 -15.86 10.22
C LYS A 674 8.66 -16.84 9.11
N LEU A 675 7.94 -16.41 8.07
CA LEU A 675 7.63 -17.25 6.91
C LEU A 675 8.92 -17.80 6.26
N TYR A 676 9.91 -16.93 5.98
CA TYR A 676 11.17 -17.37 5.38
C TYR A 676 11.99 -18.25 6.33
N SER A 677 12.01 -17.95 7.63
CA SER A 677 12.64 -18.80 8.65
C SER A 677 12.02 -20.21 8.70
N VAL A 678 10.69 -20.30 8.61
CA VAL A 678 9.95 -21.58 8.51
C VAL A 678 10.34 -22.34 7.24
N ALA A 679 10.44 -21.66 6.10
CA ALA A 679 10.82 -22.29 4.84
C ALA A 679 12.24 -22.88 4.88
N VAL A 680 13.19 -22.16 5.50
CA VAL A 680 14.57 -22.63 5.69
C VAL A 680 14.60 -23.86 6.61
N ASP A 681 13.92 -23.83 7.76
CA ASP A 681 13.83 -24.98 8.68
C ASP A 681 13.17 -26.19 7.99
N LEU A 682 12.09 -25.96 7.24
CA LEU A 682 11.42 -26.99 6.45
C LEU A 682 12.35 -27.65 5.43
N ALA A 683 13.10 -26.86 4.65
CA ALA A 683 14.04 -27.37 3.66
C ALA A 683 15.20 -28.15 4.30
N LEU A 684 15.73 -27.67 5.44
CA LEU A 684 16.75 -28.39 6.20
C LEU A 684 16.24 -29.75 6.71
N ARG A 685 14.99 -29.84 7.19
CA ARG A 685 14.36 -31.11 7.61
C ARG A 685 14.08 -32.05 6.43
N LEU A 686 13.92 -31.53 5.22
CA LEU A 686 13.85 -32.30 3.99
C LEU A 686 15.23 -32.75 3.47
N ASN A 687 16.31 -32.38 4.16
CA ASN A 687 17.69 -32.61 3.74
C ASN A 687 18.01 -32.00 2.36
N ASP A 688 17.43 -30.82 2.08
CA ASP A 688 17.62 -30.05 0.85
C ASP A 688 18.28 -28.70 1.16
N PRO A 689 19.61 -28.68 1.39
CA PRO A 689 20.34 -27.44 1.68
C PRO A 689 20.30 -26.44 0.52
N GLY A 690 20.12 -26.92 -0.72
CA GLY A 690 20.01 -26.08 -1.90
C GLY A 690 18.74 -25.24 -1.86
N ASN A 691 17.60 -25.85 -1.56
CA ASN A 691 16.33 -25.14 -1.41
C ASN A 691 16.31 -24.28 -0.13
N ALA A 692 16.95 -24.72 0.95
CA ALA A 692 17.11 -23.91 2.16
C ALA A 692 17.84 -22.59 1.87
N TRP A 693 18.93 -22.64 1.10
CA TRP A 693 19.65 -21.44 0.67
C TRP A 693 18.80 -20.54 -0.24
N LEU A 694 18.02 -21.11 -1.17
CA LEU A 694 17.12 -20.33 -2.03
C LEU A 694 16.08 -19.56 -1.20
N TRP A 695 15.48 -20.20 -0.21
CA TRP A 695 14.53 -19.55 0.70
C TRP A 695 15.17 -18.50 1.59
N LEU A 696 16.42 -18.72 2.04
CA LEU A 696 17.20 -17.69 2.74
C LEU A 696 17.35 -16.45 1.86
N GLN A 697 17.78 -16.61 0.60
CA GLN A 697 17.96 -15.47 -0.31
C GLN A 697 16.65 -14.77 -0.66
N ARG A 698 15.53 -15.48 -0.79
CA ARG A 698 14.20 -14.87 -1.04
C ARG A 698 13.78 -13.91 0.06
N GLY A 699 14.13 -14.22 1.31
CA GLY A 699 13.83 -13.38 2.46
C GLY A 699 14.83 -12.25 2.70
N LYS A 700 15.90 -12.15 1.89
CA LYS A 700 17.08 -11.35 2.20
C LYS A 700 17.24 -10.13 1.30
N ALA A 701 17.27 -8.93 1.89
CA ALA A 701 17.43 -7.65 1.19
C ALA A 701 16.52 -7.54 -0.06
N ARG A 702 15.30 -8.07 0.07
CA ARG A 702 14.39 -8.33 -1.04
C ARG A 702 13.75 -7.03 -1.52
N ALA A 703 13.34 -6.15 -0.61
CA ALA A 703 12.84 -4.82 -0.95
C ALA A 703 13.93 -3.96 -1.58
N PHE A 704 15.15 -4.03 -1.04
CA PHE A 704 16.30 -3.34 -1.62
C PHE A 704 16.63 -3.84 -3.03
N ALA A 705 16.71 -5.16 -3.24
CA ALA A 705 16.95 -5.77 -4.55
C ALA A 705 15.89 -5.37 -5.60
N ASP A 706 14.60 -5.41 -5.23
CA ASP A 706 13.50 -4.97 -6.11
C ASP A 706 13.68 -3.50 -6.52
N SER A 707 14.15 -2.66 -5.58
CA SER A 707 14.31 -1.22 -5.80
C SER A 707 15.51 -0.91 -6.70
N LEU A 708 16.59 -1.71 -6.63
CA LEU A 708 17.70 -1.62 -7.58
C LEU A 708 17.26 -1.90 -9.04
N GLY A 709 16.23 -2.75 -9.19
CA GLY A 709 15.69 -3.15 -10.49
C GLY A 709 14.71 -2.22 -11.16
N ALA A 710 14.03 -1.38 -10.38
CA ALA A 710 13.00 -0.48 -10.91
C ALA A 710 13.53 0.46 -11.99
N ASN A 711 14.84 0.75 -11.97
CA ASN A 711 15.51 1.62 -12.95
C ASN A 711 16.11 0.85 -14.14
N HIS A 712 15.71 -0.41 -14.38
CA HIS A 712 16.29 -1.21 -15.46
C HIS A 712 15.87 -0.73 -16.85
N ILE A 713 16.84 -0.66 -17.75
CA ILE A 713 16.68 -0.15 -19.12
C ILE A 713 16.75 -1.34 -20.05
N ILE A 714 15.66 -1.58 -20.80
CA ILE A 714 15.62 -2.61 -21.85
C ILE A 714 16.81 -2.40 -22.80
N PRO A 715 17.62 -3.42 -23.11
CA PRO A 715 18.76 -3.28 -24.01
C PRO A 715 18.35 -2.63 -25.35
N GLN A 716 19.16 -1.71 -25.87
CA GLN A 716 18.82 -0.95 -27.08
C GLN A 716 18.49 -1.86 -28.27
N ARG A 717 19.24 -2.95 -28.44
CA ARG A 717 18.96 -3.96 -29.48
C ARG A 717 17.57 -4.59 -29.39
N LEU A 718 17.06 -4.80 -28.17
CA LEU A 718 15.72 -5.33 -27.96
C LEU A 718 14.67 -4.23 -28.21
N LEU A 719 14.94 -2.98 -27.83
CA LEU A 719 14.09 -1.84 -28.20
C LEU A 719 14.00 -1.64 -29.72
N ASP A 720 15.10 -1.79 -30.46
CA ASP A 720 15.12 -1.70 -31.92
C ASP A 720 14.28 -2.82 -32.57
N ARG A 721 14.33 -4.03 -31.99
CA ARG A 721 13.46 -5.16 -32.40
C ARG A 721 12.00 -4.90 -32.08
N ILE A 722 11.69 -4.37 -30.89
CA ILE A 722 10.32 -4.04 -30.48
C ILE A 722 9.75 -2.93 -31.35
N SER A 723 10.51 -1.88 -31.65
CA SER A 723 10.07 -0.78 -32.52
C SER A 723 9.83 -1.20 -33.97
N SER A 724 10.41 -2.32 -34.40
CA SER A 724 10.18 -2.90 -35.73
C SER A 724 8.92 -3.79 -35.79
N ASP A 725 8.30 -4.10 -34.66
CA ASP A 725 7.10 -4.94 -34.52
C ASP A 725 5.91 -4.08 -34.06
N HIS A 726 4.86 -3.97 -34.89
CA HIS A 726 3.76 -3.04 -34.63
C HIS A 726 2.98 -3.38 -33.36
N ASP A 727 2.65 -4.66 -33.15
CA ASP A 727 1.85 -5.10 -32.00
C ASP A 727 2.66 -4.95 -30.70
N ALA A 728 3.95 -5.32 -30.74
CA ALA A 728 4.84 -5.13 -29.60
C ALA A 728 5.03 -3.65 -29.24
N TYR A 729 5.18 -2.79 -30.25
CA TYR A 729 5.33 -1.35 -30.07
C TYR A 729 4.09 -0.70 -29.47
N GLU A 730 2.89 -1.02 -29.97
CA GLU A 730 1.64 -0.46 -29.43
C GLU A 730 1.40 -0.91 -27.99
N LEU A 731 1.65 -2.18 -27.65
CA LEU A 731 1.55 -2.67 -26.28
C LEU A 731 2.56 -2.00 -25.34
N LEU A 732 3.81 -1.82 -25.77
CA LEU A 732 4.84 -1.12 -24.98
C LEU A 732 4.52 0.37 -24.82
N ARG A 733 3.97 1.00 -25.86
CA ARG A 733 3.51 2.39 -25.83
C ARG A 733 2.31 2.56 -24.89
N GLU A 734 1.37 1.64 -24.90
CA GLU A 734 0.25 1.64 -23.95
C GLU A 734 0.75 1.46 -22.52
N GLU A 735 1.75 0.60 -22.28
CA GLU A 735 2.39 0.46 -20.97
C GLU A 735 2.98 1.79 -20.52
N GLN A 736 3.72 2.46 -21.40
CA GLN A 736 4.31 3.77 -21.10
C GLN A 736 3.24 4.83 -20.81
N ASN A 737 2.15 4.89 -21.59
CA ASN A 737 1.06 5.84 -21.34
C ASN A 737 0.42 5.65 -19.96
N ILE A 738 0.27 4.40 -19.50
CA ILE A 738 -0.27 4.14 -18.16
C ILE A 738 0.75 4.50 -17.08
N LEU A 739 2.04 4.24 -17.30
CA LEU A 739 3.11 4.64 -16.38
C LEU A 739 3.22 6.16 -16.27
N ASP A 740 3.10 6.89 -17.37
CA ASP A 740 3.07 8.35 -17.40
C ASP A 740 1.83 8.89 -16.65
N LEU A 741 0.66 8.27 -16.88
CA LEU A 741 -0.56 8.60 -16.14
C LEU A 741 -0.39 8.39 -14.62
N LEU A 742 0.31 7.33 -14.20
CA LEU A 742 0.61 7.09 -12.78
C LEU A 742 1.55 8.14 -12.15
N GLN A 743 2.15 9.04 -12.95
CA GLN A 743 2.90 10.18 -12.44
C GLN A 743 2.07 11.47 -12.35
N GLU A 744 0.87 11.50 -12.94
CA GLU A 744 -0.01 12.66 -12.89
C GLU A 744 -0.72 12.80 -11.52
N PRO A 745 -0.92 14.03 -11.02
CA PRO A 745 -1.65 14.26 -9.78
C PRO A 745 -3.14 13.93 -9.94
N ASN A 746 -3.76 13.47 -8.84
CA ASN A 746 -5.19 13.14 -8.71
C ASN A 746 -5.68 12.01 -9.62
N VAL A 747 -4.76 11.16 -10.07
CA VAL A 747 -5.09 9.92 -10.78
C VAL A 747 -5.59 8.86 -9.81
N ASN A 748 -6.61 8.12 -10.26
CA ASN A 748 -7.05 6.91 -9.57
C ASN A 748 -6.03 5.79 -9.84
N HIS A 749 -5.01 5.73 -9.00
CA HIS A 749 -3.91 4.75 -9.12
C HIS A 749 -4.43 3.32 -9.03
N VAL A 750 -5.54 3.06 -8.32
CA VAL A 750 -6.14 1.72 -8.23
C VAL A 750 -6.60 1.24 -9.61
N VAL A 751 -7.34 2.09 -10.34
CA VAL A 751 -7.84 1.74 -11.68
C VAL A 751 -6.69 1.64 -12.67
N ALA A 752 -5.78 2.61 -12.67
CA ALA A 752 -4.62 2.63 -13.56
C ALA A 752 -3.71 1.41 -13.35
N ALA A 753 -3.45 1.01 -12.10
CA ALA A 753 -2.63 -0.15 -11.78
C ALA A 753 -3.27 -1.48 -12.17
N ARG A 754 -4.58 -1.65 -11.97
CA ARG A 754 -5.30 -2.84 -12.44
C ARG A 754 -5.24 -2.96 -13.97
N ARG A 755 -5.35 -1.83 -14.68
CA ARG A 755 -5.16 -1.78 -16.14
C ARG A 755 -3.73 -2.16 -16.53
N LEU A 756 -2.73 -1.61 -15.84
CA LEU A 756 -1.31 -1.94 -16.08
C LEU A 756 -1.03 -3.43 -15.87
N ALA A 757 -1.58 -4.03 -14.82
CA ALA A 757 -1.42 -5.46 -14.53
C ALA A 757 -2.06 -6.33 -15.62
N SER A 758 -3.27 -6.00 -16.07
CA SER A 758 -3.94 -6.67 -17.19
C SER A 758 -3.15 -6.54 -18.50
N LEU A 759 -2.63 -5.34 -18.79
CA LEU A 759 -1.81 -5.09 -19.96
C LEU A 759 -0.51 -5.89 -19.92
N ARG A 760 0.22 -5.89 -18.79
CA ARG A 760 1.46 -6.67 -18.63
C ARG A 760 1.24 -8.17 -18.83
N LYS A 761 0.14 -8.72 -18.32
CA LYS A 761 -0.25 -10.11 -18.59
C LYS A 761 -0.47 -10.38 -20.08
N SER A 762 -1.01 -9.40 -20.82
CA SER A 762 -1.16 -9.48 -22.27
C SER A 762 0.19 -9.38 -22.99
N MET A 763 1.09 -8.51 -22.52
CA MET A 763 2.46 -8.36 -23.03
C MET A 763 3.28 -9.65 -22.88
N GLU A 764 3.10 -10.40 -21.79
CA GLU A 764 3.77 -11.69 -21.57
C GLU A 764 3.47 -12.74 -22.66
N ASN A 765 2.34 -12.61 -23.37
CA ASN A 765 2.00 -13.49 -24.47
C ASN A 765 2.75 -13.14 -25.77
N HIS A 766 3.39 -11.96 -25.86
CA HIS A 766 4.15 -11.53 -27.03
C HIS A 766 5.65 -11.87 -26.88
N PRO A 767 6.31 -12.61 -27.81
CA PRO A 767 7.67 -13.11 -27.62
C PRO A 767 8.73 -12.05 -27.27
N LEU A 768 8.71 -10.90 -27.96
CA LEU A 768 9.66 -9.78 -27.71
C LEU A 768 9.43 -9.11 -26.34
N LEU A 769 8.17 -8.97 -25.95
CA LEU A 769 7.81 -8.33 -24.68
C LEU A 769 7.94 -9.29 -23.51
N ALA A 770 7.78 -10.60 -23.72
CA ALA A 770 8.15 -11.63 -22.78
C ALA A 770 9.66 -11.69 -22.55
N GLU A 771 10.49 -11.40 -23.56
CA GLU A 771 11.93 -11.19 -23.40
C GLU A 771 12.21 -9.95 -22.53
N ALA A 772 11.55 -8.82 -22.80
CA ALA A 772 11.67 -7.61 -21.98
C ALA A 772 11.17 -7.80 -20.54
N ALA A 773 10.03 -8.47 -20.35
CA ALA A 773 9.47 -8.82 -19.06
C ALA A 773 10.37 -9.81 -18.31
N ARG A 774 11.00 -10.76 -18.99
CA ARG A 774 12.01 -11.65 -18.38
C ARG A 774 13.25 -10.87 -17.95
N LEU A 775 13.74 -9.91 -18.71
CA LEU A 775 14.87 -9.06 -18.27
C LEU A 775 14.48 -8.19 -17.05
N ARG A 776 13.26 -7.63 -17.08
CA ARG A 776 12.67 -6.92 -15.92
C ARG A 776 12.34 -7.85 -14.74
N GLY A 777 12.13 -9.15 -14.97
CA GLY A 777 11.76 -10.16 -13.97
C GLY A 777 12.92 -11.02 -13.47
N GLN A 778 14.03 -11.09 -14.20
CA GLN A 778 15.30 -11.72 -13.82
C GLN A 778 15.87 -11.13 -12.52
N LEU A 779 15.41 -9.93 -12.17
CA LEU A 779 15.53 -9.27 -10.88
C LEU A 779 15.18 -10.12 -9.65
N SER A 780 14.28 -11.08 -9.81
CA SER A 780 13.89 -12.02 -8.76
C SER A 780 14.60 -13.36 -8.82
N ASN A 781 15.33 -13.62 -9.91
CA ASN A 781 15.90 -14.93 -10.14
C ASN A 781 17.24 -15.04 -9.43
N LEU A 782 17.38 -16.05 -8.57
CA LEU A 782 18.59 -16.32 -7.80
C LEU A 782 19.71 -16.96 -8.64
N ASP A 783 19.50 -17.05 -9.96
CA ASP A 783 20.43 -17.63 -10.92
C ASP A 783 21.38 -16.54 -11.43
N LEU A 784 22.63 -16.63 -11.00
CA LEU A 784 23.73 -15.77 -11.43
C LEU A 784 24.36 -16.22 -12.75
N GLY A 785 23.90 -17.31 -13.38
CA GLY A 785 24.45 -17.94 -14.59
C GLY A 785 24.33 -17.11 -15.87
N THR A 786 24.39 -15.79 -15.78
CA THR A 786 24.24 -14.85 -16.88
C THR A 786 25.55 -14.71 -17.68
N GLU A 787 25.44 -14.26 -18.93
CA GLU A 787 26.61 -14.03 -19.79
C GLU A 787 27.53 -12.93 -19.23
N GLU A 788 26.97 -11.98 -18.48
CA GLU A 788 27.71 -10.91 -17.80
C GLU A 788 28.64 -11.46 -16.72
N LEU A 789 28.20 -12.45 -15.92
CA LEU A 789 29.06 -13.09 -14.92
C LEU A 789 30.21 -13.84 -15.60
N LYS A 790 29.94 -14.59 -16.67
CA LYS A 790 31.00 -15.30 -17.40
C LYS A 790 32.04 -14.33 -17.96
N ALA A 791 31.59 -13.22 -18.54
CA ALA A 791 32.47 -12.16 -19.04
C ALA A 791 33.32 -11.55 -17.91
N ALA A 792 32.71 -11.27 -16.76
CA ALA A 792 33.41 -10.75 -15.57
C ALA A 792 34.48 -11.71 -15.04
N LEU A 793 34.16 -13.00 -14.93
CA LEU A 793 35.09 -14.03 -14.48
C LEU A 793 36.26 -14.18 -15.46
N GLN A 794 35.98 -14.26 -16.77
CA GLN A 794 37.02 -14.32 -17.79
C GLN A 794 37.93 -13.09 -17.73
N ALA A 795 37.37 -11.89 -17.57
CA ALA A 795 38.15 -10.65 -17.52
C ALA A 795 39.00 -10.50 -16.26
N THR A 796 38.63 -11.18 -15.16
CA THR A 796 39.38 -11.19 -13.90
C THR A 796 40.27 -12.41 -13.72
N GLY A 797 40.29 -13.34 -14.69
CA GLY A 797 41.10 -14.55 -14.65
C GLY A 797 40.57 -15.61 -13.68
N LEU A 798 39.28 -15.58 -13.36
CA LEU A 798 38.60 -16.55 -12.49
C LEU A 798 37.78 -17.54 -13.32
N THR A 799 37.60 -18.76 -12.80
CA THR A 799 36.65 -19.74 -13.34
C THR A 799 35.37 -19.78 -12.51
N THR A 800 34.31 -20.39 -13.05
CA THR A 800 33.02 -20.56 -12.35
C THR A 800 33.14 -21.34 -11.05
N ASP A 801 34.04 -22.31 -11.04
CA ASP A 801 34.37 -23.23 -9.96
C ASP A 801 35.14 -22.54 -8.82
N GLN A 802 35.77 -21.38 -9.08
CA GLN A 802 36.43 -20.55 -8.07
C GLN A 802 35.48 -19.56 -7.37
N VAL A 803 34.20 -19.51 -7.73
CA VAL A 803 33.22 -18.60 -7.11
C VAL A 803 32.38 -19.36 -6.09
N LYS A 804 32.33 -18.83 -4.85
CA LYS A 804 31.54 -19.39 -3.76
C LYS A 804 30.65 -18.30 -3.14
N LEU A 805 29.36 -18.58 -3.08
CA LEU A 805 28.38 -17.78 -2.34
C LEU A 805 28.35 -18.30 -0.90
N VAL A 806 28.65 -17.43 0.06
CA VAL A 806 28.77 -17.79 1.47
C VAL A 806 27.74 -17.01 2.27
N ASP A 807 26.84 -17.74 2.92
CA ASP A 807 25.69 -17.19 3.61
C ASP A 807 25.55 -17.76 5.02
N TRP A 808 24.97 -16.96 5.92
CA TRP A 808 24.65 -17.40 7.27
C TRP A 808 23.15 -17.31 7.47
N TYR A 809 22.54 -18.40 7.92
CA TYR A 809 21.17 -18.38 8.42
C TYR A 809 21.18 -18.17 9.93
N VAL A 810 20.51 -17.10 10.35
CA VAL A 810 20.29 -16.70 11.74
C VAL A 810 18.82 -16.97 12.08
N PRO A 811 18.50 -17.99 12.90
CA PRO A 811 17.12 -18.31 13.24
C PRO A 811 16.44 -17.17 14.00
N THR A 812 15.20 -16.82 13.63
CA THR A 812 14.50 -15.69 14.22
C THR A 812 13.82 -16.00 15.57
N GLN A 813 13.38 -17.25 15.83
CA GLN A 813 12.93 -17.78 17.14
C GLN A 813 12.93 -19.32 17.14
N GLY A 814 13.28 -19.98 18.25
CA GLY A 814 13.23 -21.45 18.41
C GLY A 814 14.15 -21.99 19.53
N ALA A 815 14.00 -23.27 19.90
CA ALA A 815 14.81 -23.91 20.97
C ALA A 815 16.30 -24.09 20.62
N SER A 816 16.68 -23.93 19.35
CA SER A 816 18.08 -23.96 18.89
C SER A 816 18.43 -22.58 18.34
N SER A 817 19.28 -21.83 19.05
CA SER A 817 19.82 -20.52 18.61
C SER A 817 21.05 -20.66 17.71
N THR A 818 21.29 -21.84 17.16
CA THR A 818 22.50 -22.17 16.39
C THR A 818 22.44 -21.60 14.99
N ILE A 819 23.54 -21.00 14.56
CA ILE A 819 23.69 -20.43 13.22
C ILE A 819 24.04 -21.55 12.22
N HIS A 820 23.52 -21.47 11.00
CA HIS A 820 23.93 -22.35 9.89
C HIS A 820 24.74 -21.58 8.85
N LEU A 821 25.90 -22.12 8.47
CA LEU A 821 26.71 -21.65 7.35
C LEU A 821 26.29 -22.39 6.08
N PHE A 822 26.04 -21.65 5.00
CA PHE A 822 25.79 -22.18 3.66
C PHE A 822 26.90 -21.78 2.71
N ILE A 823 27.34 -22.72 1.88
CA ILE A 823 28.33 -22.51 0.83
C ILE A 823 27.75 -23.05 -0.46
N ARG A 824 27.45 -22.16 -1.41
CA ARG A 824 26.85 -22.52 -2.70
C ARG A 824 27.81 -22.23 -3.85
N GLN A 825 27.91 -23.19 -4.75
CA GLN A 825 28.63 -23.10 -6.01
C GLN A 825 27.70 -22.63 -7.14
N LEU A 826 28.28 -22.10 -8.22
CA LEU A 826 27.49 -21.59 -9.35
C LEU A 826 26.74 -22.70 -10.13
N ASP A 827 27.14 -23.97 -10.00
CA ASP A 827 26.43 -25.12 -10.57
C ASP A 827 25.15 -25.49 -9.79
N GLY A 828 24.90 -24.83 -8.66
CA GLY A 828 23.77 -25.07 -7.76
C GLY A 828 24.07 -25.98 -6.57
N THR A 829 25.24 -26.64 -6.54
CA THR A 829 25.67 -27.48 -5.41
C THR A 829 25.76 -26.62 -4.15
N THR A 830 25.06 -27.04 -3.10
CA THR A 830 24.98 -26.29 -1.84
C THR A 830 25.32 -27.18 -0.66
N HIS A 831 26.27 -26.73 0.14
CA HIS A 831 26.66 -27.36 1.40
C HIS A 831 26.16 -26.51 2.55
N SER A 832 25.78 -27.16 3.66
CA SER A 832 25.36 -26.48 4.88
C SER A 832 26.04 -27.09 6.09
N LYS A 833 26.46 -26.25 7.05
CA LYS A 833 27.07 -26.69 8.32
C LYS A 833 26.44 -25.93 9.49
N GLN A 834 25.99 -26.67 10.50
CA GLN A 834 25.53 -26.07 11.76
C GLN A 834 26.76 -25.66 12.58
N LEU A 835 26.78 -24.43 13.06
CA LEU A 835 27.88 -23.88 13.83
C LEU A 835 27.63 -24.03 15.34
N PRO A 836 28.69 -24.25 16.15
CA PRO A 836 28.56 -24.42 17.60
C PRO A 836 28.38 -23.10 18.36
N ILE A 837 28.16 -21.98 17.66
CA ILE A 837 27.92 -20.64 18.22
C ILE A 837 26.46 -20.22 18.04
N GLY A 838 25.90 -19.63 19.09
CA GLY A 838 24.54 -19.11 19.09
C GLY A 838 24.46 -17.61 18.78
N VAL A 839 23.31 -17.15 18.31
CA VAL A 839 23.06 -15.74 17.96
C VAL A 839 23.30 -14.79 19.14
N ASP A 840 22.91 -15.18 20.36
CA ASP A 840 23.08 -14.35 21.55
C ASP A 840 24.55 -14.13 21.92
N GLN A 841 25.40 -15.14 21.70
CA GLN A 841 26.84 -15.01 21.91
C GLN A 841 27.46 -14.00 20.93
N VAL A 842 26.98 -13.95 19.69
CA VAL A 842 27.41 -12.96 18.69
C VAL A 842 26.93 -11.56 19.07
N LYS A 843 25.68 -11.41 19.51
CA LYS A 843 25.14 -10.11 19.99
C LYS A 843 25.93 -9.58 21.18
N ASP A 844 26.21 -10.44 22.17
CA ASP A 844 27.01 -10.10 23.34
C ASP A 844 28.43 -9.68 22.97
N TRP A 845 29.05 -10.38 22.02
CA TRP A 845 30.39 -10.02 21.53
C TRP A 845 30.37 -8.68 20.80
N THR A 846 29.37 -8.44 19.95
CA THR A 846 29.21 -7.21 19.17
C THR A 846 29.03 -6.00 20.09
N ALA A 847 28.13 -6.09 21.07
CA ALA A 847 27.92 -5.04 22.06
C ALA A 847 29.20 -4.70 22.83
N LYS A 848 29.95 -5.72 23.31
CA LYS A 848 31.22 -5.51 24.03
C LYS A 848 32.35 -4.96 23.16
N THR A 849 32.24 -5.10 21.83
CA THR A 849 33.30 -4.71 20.89
C THR A 849 33.09 -3.28 20.39
N PHE A 850 31.86 -2.87 20.15
CA PHE A 850 31.53 -1.62 19.47
C PHE A 850 30.81 -0.58 20.35
N ALA A 851 30.21 -0.97 21.48
CA ALA A 851 29.62 -0.01 22.42
C ALA A 851 30.63 0.34 23.52
N TYR A 852 31.27 1.52 23.40
CA TYR A 852 32.21 2.04 24.40
C TYR A 852 32.11 3.58 24.49
N PRO A 853 32.43 4.19 25.66
CA PRO A 853 32.35 5.63 25.84
C PRO A 853 33.31 6.40 24.92
N ASP A 854 32.95 7.65 24.61
CA ASP A 854 33.83 8.59 23.91
C ASP A 854 35.17 8.71 24.65
N MET A 855 36.26 8.75 23.90
CA MET A 855 37.67 8.75 24.38
C MET A 855 38.21 7.43 24.93
N ALA A 856 37.40 6.37 25.09
CA ALA A 856 37.92 5.06 25.47
C ALA A 856 38.68 4.41 24.30
N THR A 857 39.79 3.72 24.59
CA THR A 857 40.50 2.96 23.55
C THR A 857 39.61 1.82 23.04
N PRO A 858 39.31 1.77 21.73
CA PRO A 858 38.47 0.73 21.13
C PRO A 858 38.99 -0.67 21.48
N PRO A 859 38.13 -1.64 21.83
CA PRO A 859 38.55 -2.99 22.20
C PRO A 859 39.47 -3.66 21.16
N LEU A 860 39.21 -3.47 19.86
CA LEU A 860 40.02 -4.02 18.78
C LEU A 860 41.37 -3.30 18.57
N ALA A 861 41.54 -2.09 19.13
CA ALA A 861 42.79 -1.33 19.06
C ALA A 861 43.77 -1.73 20.18
N ARG A 862 43.28 -2.43 21.21
CA ARG A 862 44.11 -2.90 22.34
C ARG A 862 45.06 -4.00 21.89
N LYS A 863 46.12 -4.25 22.68
CA LYS A 863 47.09 -5.33 22.40
C LYS A 863 46.45 -6.74 22.29
N THR A 864 45.34 -6.96 23.00
CA THR A 864 44.54 -8.19 22.96
C THR A 864 43.43 -8.18 21.91
N GLY A 865 43.31 -7.11 21.10
CA GLY A 865 42.23 -6.92 20.12
C GLY A 865 42.18 -8.05 19.09
N ASN A 866 43.32 -8.44 18.51
CA ASN A 866 43.40 -9.58 17.60
C ASN A 866 42.96 -10.91 18.25
N GLN A 867 43.27 -11.14 19.54
CA GLN A 867 42.80 -12.33 20.27
C GLN A 867 41.31 -12.26 20.55
N HIS A 868 40.78 -11.06 20.80
CA HIS A 868 39.35 -10.84 21.00
C HIS A 868 38.54 -11.10 19.73
N LEU A 869 39.07 -10.72 18.55
CA LEU A 869 38.47 -11.04 17.25
C LEU A 869 38.44 -12.55 16.99
N LYS A 870 39.52 -13.27 17.29
CA LYS A 870 39.62 -14.73 17.08
C LYS A 870 38.55 -15.56 17.81
N LYS A 871 37.91 -15.01 18.85
CA LYS A 871 36.77 -15.66 19.52
C LYS A 871 35.61 -15.93 18.55
N MET A 872 35.49 -15.16 17.47
CA MET A 872 34.45 -15.29 16.46
C MET A 872 34.85 -16.20 15.28
N ASN A 873 36.05 -16.81 15.26
CA ASN A 873 36.48 -17.71 14.17
C ASN A 873 35.51 -18.90 13.95
N VAL A 874 34.74 -19.27 14.97
CA VAL A 874 33.67 -20.29 14.89
C VAL A 874 32.65 -19.96 13.79
N LEU A 875 32.47 -18.68 13.43
CA LEU A 875 31.56 -18.26 12.36
C LEU A 875 31.99 -18.70 10.96
N VAL A 876 33.27 -19.04 10.77
CA VAL A 876 33.84 -19.51 9.49
C VAL A 876 34.32 -20.97 9.57
N GLU A 877 33.92 -21.69 10.63
CA GLU A 877 34.30 -23.08 10.83
C GLU A 877 33.71 -23.98 9.73
N GLY A 878 34.57 -24.76 9.06
CA GLY A 878 34.20 -25.62 7.93
C GLY A 878 34.29 -24.97 6.56
N LEU A 879 34.64 -23.69 6.46
CA LEU A 879 34.82 -23.02 5.17
C LEU A 879 35.97 -23.67 4.35
N SER A 880 37.02 -24.17 5.01
CA SER A 880 38.13 -24.87 4.36
C SER A 880 37.76 -26.22 3.75
N GLU A 881 36.61 -26.81 4.11
CA GLU A 881 36.13 -28.08 3.54
C GLU A 881 35.61 -27.92 2.11
N PHE A 882 35.16 -26.71 1.73
CA PHE A 882 34.45 -26.45 0.47
C PHE A 882 34.99 -25.27 -0.35
N THR A 883 36.06 -24.62 0.12
CA THR A 883 36.70 -23.48 -0.55
C THR A 883 38.21 -23.70 -0.63
N THR A 884 38.83 -23.22 -1.71
CA THR A 884 40.28 -23.24 -1.88
C THR A 884 40.89 -21.84 -1.77
N GLU A 885 42.20 -21.76 -1.50
CA GLU A 885 42.92 -20.49 -1.48
C GLU A 885 42.83 -19.82 -2.86
N GLY A 886 42.56 -18.51 -2.89
CA GLY A 886 42.34 -17.74 -4.11
C GLY A 886 40.93 -17.77 -4.67
N ASP A 887 40.01 -18.60 -4.15
CA ASP A 887 38.58 -18.53 -4.52
C ASP A 887 38.01 -17.13 -4.23
N LEU A 888 37.07 -16.71 -5.06
CA LEU A 888 36.22 -15.54 -4.83
C LEU A 888 35.05 -15.93 -3.94
N LEU A 889 35.01 -15.33 -2.75
CA LEU A 889 33.96 -15.51 -1.76
C LEU A 889 33.08 -14.26 -1.73
N ILE A 890 31.82 -14.46 -2.10
CA ILE A 890 30.77 -13.43 -1.98
C ILE A 890 30.07 -13.69 -0.66
N LEU A 891 30.34 -12.84 0.32
CA LEU A 891 29.77 -12.96 1.66
C LEU A 891 28.45 -12.20 1.71
N SER A 892 27.42 -12.90 2.14
CA SER A 892 26.13 -12.29 2.46
C SER A 892 25.81 -12.61 3.92
N PRO A 893 26.20 -11.75 4.88
CA PRO A 893 25.90 -11.92 6.30
C PRO A 893 24.41 -11.71 6.60
N SER A 894 23.94 -12.21 7.76
CA SER A 894 22.56 -12.02 8.23
C SER A 894 22.50 -11.57 9.69
N GLY A 895 21.51 -10.75 10.01
CA GLY A 895 21.25 -10.21 11.34
C GLY A 895 22.51 -9.57 11.96
N PRO A 896 22.88 -9.93 13.20
CA PRO A 896 24.01 -9.31 13.90
C PRO A 896 25.38 -9.58 13.26
N LEU A 897 25.48 -10.53 12.32
CA LEU A 897 26.75 -10.82 11.64
C LEU A 897 27.16 -9.72 10.67
N ASN A 898 26.24 -8.82 10.27
CA ASN A 898 26.55 -7.66 9.42
C ASN A 898 27.59 -6.74 10.07
N SER A 899 27.63 -6.66 11.40
CA SER A 899 28.59 -5.85 12.17
C SER A 899 29.90 -6.59 12.49
N VAL A 900 30.00 -7.88 12.16
CA VAL A 900 31.22 -8.67 12.39
C VAL A 900 32.11 -8.58 11.14
N PRO A 901 33.41 -8.28 11.27
CA PRO A 901 34.32 -8.29 10.13
C PRO A 901 34.67 -9.74 9.72
N LEU A 902 33.72 -10.42 9.08
CA LEU A 902 33.82 -11.84 8.69
C LEU A 902 35.05 -12.13 7.82
N HIS A 903 35.41 -11.19 6.94
CA HIS A 903 36.62 -11.26 6.12
C HIS A 903 37.93 -11.28 6.95
N ALA A 904 37.90 -10.83 8.21
CA ALA A 904 39.06 -10.77 9.10
C ALA A 904 39.23 -12.01 9.98
N LEU A 905 38.29 -12.95 9.94
CA LEU A 905 38.32 -14.19 10.74
C LEU A 905 39.30 -15.20 10.14
N ASP A 906 39.94 -16.01 11.00
CA ASP A 906 40.94 -16.98 10.54
C ASP A 906 40.27 -18.30 10.12
N VAL A 907 40.59 -18.77 8.91
CA VAL A 907 40.34 -20.14 8.41
C VAL A 907 41.69 -20.86 8.36
N ASP A 908 41.81 -21.99 9.05
CA ASP A 908 43.08 -22.73 9.19
C ASP A 908 44.27 -21.85 9.65
N ASN A 909 44.01 -20.90 10.56
CA ASN A 909 44.95 -19.90 11.09
C ASN A 909 45.36 -18.77 10.13
N VAL A 910 44.78 -18.71 8.92
CA VAL A 910 44.99 -17.63 7.95
C VAL A 910 43.71 -16.79 7.85
N PRO A 911 43.78 -15.45 7.95
CA PRO A 911 42.61 -14.60 7.76
C PRO A 911 41.96 -14.81 6.41
N LEU A 912 40.63 -14.76 6.36
CA LEU A 912 39.89 -15.01 5.14
C LEU A 912 40.27 -14.06 4.00
N PHE A 913 40.46 -12.77 4.29
CA PHE A 913 40.88 -11.80 3.29
C PHE A 913 42.29 -12.06 2.72
N GLU A 914 43.17 -12.73 3.46
CA GLU A 914 44.54 -13.09 3.01
C GLU A 914 44.53 -14.40 2.24
N ARG A 915 43.62 -15.33 2.59
CA ARG A 915 43.42 -16.62 1.93
C ARG A 915 42.61 -16.50 0.62
N ASN A 916 41.66 -15.58 0.56
CA ASN A 916 40.64 -15.53 -0.51
C ASN A 916 40.37 -14.10 -0.98
N LEU A 917 39.80 -13.99 -2.19
CA LEU A 917 39.20 -12.74 -2.64
C LEU A 917 37.82 -12.61 -1.98
N VAL A 918 37.56 -11.50 -1.28
CA VAL A 918 36.34 -11.34 -0.49
C VAL A 918 35.58 -10.09 -0.89
N VAL A 919 34.28 -10.23 -1.12
CA VAL A 919 33.33 -9.11 -1.32
C VAL A 919 32.05 -9.33 -0.54
N TYR A 920 31.39 -8.25 -0.17
CA TYR A 920 30.10 -8.27 0.53
C TYR A 920 28.95 -7.94 -0.42
N ALA A 921 27.84 -8.68 -0.29
CA ALA A 921 26.59 -8.37 -0.96
C ALA A 921 25.42 -8.60 -0.01
N SER A 922 24.43 -7.71 -0.05
CA SER A 922 23.22 -7.86 0.79
C SER A 922 22.40 -9.10 0.41
N SER A 923 22.41 -9.48 -0.87
CA SER A 923 21.92 -10.77 -1.35
C SER A 923 22.52 -11.08 -2.73
N VAL A 924 22.30 -12.29 -3.22
CA VAL A 924 22.69 -12.68 -4.59
C VAL A 924 22.00 -11.81 -5.65
N ALA A 925 20.76 -11.38 -5.39
CA ALA A 925 19.99 -10.54 -6.30
C ALA A 925 20.60 -9.15 -6.45
N THR A 926 21.11 -8.55 -5.37
CA THR A 926 21.76 -7.23 -5.44
C THR A 926 23.08 -7.29 -6.21
N LEU A 927 23.84 -8.38 -6.10
CA LEU A 927 25.01 -8.62 -6.92
C LEU A 927 24.66 -8.74 -8.41
N GLY A 928 23.61 -9.51 -8.73
CA GLY A 928 23.08 -9.62 -10.09
C GLY A 928 22.74 -8.26 -10.70
N GLN A 929 22.15 -7.35 -9.92
CA GLN A 929 21.89 -5.98 -10.38
C GLN A 929 23.15 -5.17 -10.65
N CYS A 930 24.18 -5.33 -9.82
CA CYS A 930 25.47 -4.68 -10.07
C CYS A 930 26.13 -5.20 -11.34
N LEU A 931 26.05 -6.51 -11.62
CA LEU A 931 26.58 -7.12 -12.85
C LEU A 931 25.88 -6.58 -14.10
N LEU A 932 24.55 -6.52 -14.08
CA LEU A 932 23.76 -6.02 -15.22
C LEU A 932 24.09 -4.55 -15.55
N ARG A 933 24.35 -3.72 -14.54
CA ARG A 933 24.70 -2.29 -14.73
C ARG A 933 26.11 -2.06 -15.27
N MET A 934 27.00 -3.04 -15.09
CA MET A 934 28.39 -2.98 -15.54
C MET A 934 28.53 -3.16 -17.07
N SER A 935 27.52 -3.73 -17.73
CA SER A 935 27.58 -4.02 -19.17
C SER A 935 27.56 -2.74 -20.04
N PRO A 936 28.53 -2.56 -20.97
CA PRO A 936 28.53 -1.43 -21.89
C PRO A 936 27.40 -1.55 -22.92
N THR A 937 26.85 -0.42 -23.35
CA THR A 937 25.85 -0.38 -24.44
C THR A 937 26.59 -0.59 -25.78
N PRO A 938 26.25 -1.60 -26.61
CA PRO A 938 26.82 -1.67 -27.95
C PRO A 938 26.17 -0.60 -28.81
N GLY A 939 26.94 0.41 -29.24
CA GLY A 939 26.62 1.21 -30.42
C GLY A 939 25.89 2.55 -30.23
N VAL A 940 26.42 3.48 -29.43
CA VAL A 940 26.11 4.91 -29.62
C VAL A 940 27.43 5.66 -29.83
N ASP A 941 27.63 6.09 -31.07
CA ASP A 941 28.66 6.99 -31.58
C ASP A 941 30.11 6.79 -31.09
N ASP A 942 30.94 6.40 -32.04
CA ASP A 942 32.41 6.37 -32.06
C ASP A 942 33.06 7.77 -31.92
N LYS A 943 32.41 8.71 -31.22
CA LYS A 943 33.01 9.97 -30.79
C LYS A 943 33.60 9.74 -29.41
N PRO A 944 34.90 10.04 -29.19
CA PRO A 944 35.49 10.00 -27.86
C PRO A 944 34.78 11.05 -27.00
N GLN A 945 33.73 10.64 -26.27
CA GLN A 945 33.30 11.38 -25.09
C GLN A 945 34.53 11.44 -24.19
N GLN A 946 34.89 12.65 -23.75
CA GLN A 946 36.00 12.88 -22.83
C GLN A 946 35.95 11.80 -21.74
N HIS A 947 37.00 10.98 -21.66
CA HIS A 947 36.99 9.82 -20.77
C HIS A 947 36.56 10.25 -19.36
N PRO A 948 35.48 9.66 -18.79
CA PRO A 948 35.08 9.96 -17.43
C PRO A 948 36.26 9.63 -16.51
N GLY A 949 36.81 10.66 -15.88
CA GLY A 949 38.06 10.59 -15.11
C GLY A 949 37.81 10.33 -13.64
N THR A 950 38.80 9.76 -12.95
CA THR A 950 38.76 9.59 -11.49
C THR A 950 38.65 10.94 -10.78
N LYS A 951 37.83 11.02 -9.74
CA LYS A 951 37.60 12.24 -8.93
C LYS A 951 38.02 12.02 -7.50
N TYR A 952 38.83 12.93 -6.96
CA TYR A 952 39.34 12.88 -5.60
C TYR A 952 38.81 14.07 -4.79
N PHE A 953 38.09 13.78 -3.72
CA PHE A 953 37.54 14.75 -2.79
C PHE A 953 38.18 14.60 -1.41
N ALA A 954 38.55 15.72 -0.80
CA ALA A 954 39.01 15.74 0.59
C ALA A 954 38.44 16.91 1.37
N LEU A 955 37.88 16.63 2.54
CA LEU A 955 37.34 17.64 3.45
C LEU A 955 37.72 17.31 4.89
N TYR A 956 38.21 18.31 5.63
CA TYR A 956 38.54 18.17 7.05
C TYR A 956 38.50 19.55 7.75
N GLU A 957 37.31 20.14 7.84
CA GLU A 957 37.09 21.50 8.35
C GLU A 957 36.84 21.50 9.87
N GLU A 958 37.85 21.06 10.64
CA GLU A 958 37.84 21.12 12.11
C GLU A 958 38.84 22.18 12.61
N PRO A 959 38.41 23.26 13.29
CA PRO A 959 39.28 24.38 13.68
C PRO A 959 40.55 23.95 14.44
N ASP A 960 40.42 22.96 15.33
CA ASP A 960 41.50 22.48 16.20
C ASP A 960 42.41 21.43 15.55
N ARG A 961 42.17 21.04 14.28
CA ARG A 961 42.87 19.95 13.59
C ARG A 961 43.53 20.36 12.27
N LEU A 962 43.98 21.61 12.14
CA LEU A 962 44.65 22.13 10.93
C LEU A 962 45.85 21.27 10.47
N ALA A 963 46.62 20.70 11.40
CA ALA A 963 47.74 19.82 11.07
C ALA A 963 47.29 18.54 10.37
N GLU A 964 46.20 17.92 10.84
CA GLU A 964 45.64 16.71 10.26
C GLU A 964 45.03 17.01 8.88
N ARG A 965 44.28 18.12 8.76
CA ARG A 965 43.74 18.64 7.49
C ARG A 965 44.84 18.77 6.43
N SER A 966 45.96 19.41 6.80
CA SER A 966 47.09 19.61 5.89
C SER A 966 47.67 18.28 5.40
N GLN A 967 47.84 17.31 6.30
CA GLN A 967 48.34 15.98 5.95
C GLN A 967 47.37 15.20 5.04
N ILE A 968 46.06 15.29 5.27
CA ILE A 968 45.05 14.69 4.38
C ILE A 968 45.14 15.33 2.99
N PHE A 969 45.19 16.66 2.91
CA PHE A 969 45.19 17.37 1.62
C PHE A 969 46.47 17.10 0.83
N GLU A 970 47.63 17.08 1.47
CA GLU A 970 48.89 16.69 0.84
C GLU A 970 48.84 15.24 0.35
N HIS A 971 48.28 14.34 1.15
CA HIS A 971 48.11 12.94 0.75
C HIS A 971 47.21 12.79 -0.47
N ILE A 972 46.04 13.44 -0.50
CA ILE A 972 45.11 13.35 -1.63
C ILE A 972 45.70 13.96 -2.91
N LYS A 973 46.52 15.01 -2.80
CA LYS A 973 47.29 15.54 -3.94
C LYS A 973 48.27 14.54 -4.54
N SER A 974 48.70 13.53 -3.79
CA SER A 974 49.61 12.50 -4.28
C SER A 974 48.92 11.34 -5.03
N LEU A 975 47.63 11.08 -4.77
CA LEU A 975 46.91 9.93 -5.35
C LEU A 975 46.83 9.96 -6.90
N PRO A 976 46.63 11.12 -7.57
CA PRO A 976 46.63 11.18 -9.03
C PRO A 976 47.93 10.76 -9.71
N LEU A 977 49.04 10.71 -8.98
CA LEU A 977 50.32 10.20 -9.50
C LEU A 977 50.26 8.69 -9.79
N SER A 978 49.43 7.96 -9.05
CA SER A 978 49.20 6.52 -9.27
C SER A 978 48.07 6.29 -10.26
N VAL A 979 46.92 6.94 -10.05
CA VAL A 979 45.73 6.81 -10.91
C VAL A 979 45.26 8.20 -11.33
N PRO A 980 45.44 8.63 -12.60
CA PRO A 980 45.13 9.99 -13.04
C PRO A 980 43.67 10.41 -12.77
N GLY A 981 43.50 11.61 -12.21
CA GLY A 981 42.19 12.17 -11.87
C GLY A 981 42.24 13.64 -11.48
N THR A 982 41.07 14.24 -11.26
CA THR A 982 40.94 15.64 -10.79
C THR A 982 40.71 15.69 -9.28
N ILE A 983 41.16 16.76 -8.64
CA ILE A 983 41.10 16.94 -7.18
C ILE A 983 40.22 18.13 -6.83
N ALA A 984 39.41 17.99 -5.78
CA ALA A 984 38.73 19.09 -5.08
C ALA A 984 39.01 18.98 -3.58
N LEU A 985 39.38 20.08 -2.92
CA LEU A 985 39.77 20.12 -1.51
C LEU A 985 39.03 21.22 -0.76
N GLY A 986 38.72 20.96 0.51
CA GLY A 986 38.20 21.94 1.45
C GLY A 986 36.94 22.64 0.92
N PRO A 987 36.92 23.99 0.82
CA PRO A 987 35.79 24.78 0.32
C PRO A 987 35.27 24.39 -1.07
N GLN A 988 36.09 23.70 -1.88
CA GLN A 988 35.67 23.26 -3.22
C GLN A 988 34.76 22.03 -3.18
N VAL A 989 34.72 21.29 -2.07
CA VAL A 989 33.97 20.03 -1.93
C VAL A 989 32.52 20.34 -1.55
N THR A 990 31.86 21.16 -2.34
CA THR A 990 30.46 21.55 -2.08
C THR A 990 29.49 20.48 -2.56
N LYS A 991 28.30 20.43 -1.94
CA LYS A 991 27.23 19.50 -2.34
C LYS A 991 26.91 19.57 -3.85
N PRO A 992 26.69 20.75 -4.47
CA PRO A 992 26.44 20.84 -5.91
C PRO A 992 27.60 20.31 -6.76
N HIS A 993 28.85 20.62 -6.38
CA HIS A 993 30.02 20.17 -7.12
C HIS A 993 30.19 18.65 -7.03
N PHE A 994 30.09 18.07 -5.83
CA PHE A 994 30.18 16.63 -5.62
C PHE A 994 29.12 15.88 -6.45
N LEU A 995 27.86 16.31 -6.40
CA LEU A 995 26.76 15.69 -7.15
C LEU A 995 26.92 15.83 -8.67
N GLN A 996 27.47 16.95 -9.14
CA GLN A 996 27.73 17.15 -10.57
C GLN A 996 28.84 16.22 -11.08
N GLU A 997 29.89 16.03 -10.30
CA GLU A 997 30.98 15.10 -10.62
C GLU A 997 30.50 13.64 -10.59
N CYS A 998 29.62 13.27 -9.65
CA CYS A 998 28.98 11.95 -9.60
C CYS A 998 28.26 11.56 -10.89
N LYS A 999 27.71 12.52 -11.64
CA LYS A 999 27.02 12.26 -12.91
C LYS A 999 27.96 11.91 -14.07
N THR A 1000 29.25 12.22 -13.94
CA THR A 1000 30.23 12.08 -15.02
C THR A 1000 31.41 11.19 -14.67
N ALA A 1001 31.69 10.95 -13.39
CA ALA A 1001 32.80 10.11 -12.97
C ALA A 1001 32.46 8.62 -13.00
N ASN A 1002 33.45 7.80 -13.31
CA ASN A 1002 33.40 6.34 -13.19
C ASN A 1002 34.11 5.83 -11.94
N TRP A 1003 34.93 6.68 -11.30
CA TRP A 1003 35.65 6.37 -10.08
C TRP A 1003 35.70 7.60 -9.17
N ILE A 1004 35.23 7.45 -7.92
CA ILE A 1004 35.15 8.55 -6.96
C ILE A 1004 35.83 8.14 -5.67
N HIS A 1005 36.77 8.96 -5.21
CA HIS A 1005 37.37 8.87 -3.90
C HIS A 1005 36.90 10.03 -3.03
N TYR A 1006 36.45 9.71 -1.83
CA TYR A 1006 36.10 10.71 -0.82
C TYR A 1006 36.87 10.41 0.46
N HIS A 1007 37.57 11.42 0.99
CA HIS A 1007 38.28 11.36 2.26
C HIS A 1007 37.80 12.48 3.19
N GLY A 1008 37.18 12.12 4.30
CA GLY A 1008 36.63 13.11 5.23
C GLY A 1008 35.80 12.48 6.33
N HIS A 1009 34.75 13.17 6.77
CA HIS A 1009 33.84 12.67 7.79
C HIS A 1009 32.54 12.14 7.18
N ALA A 1010 31.93 11.20 7.87
CA ALA A 1010 30.52 10.91 7.76
C ALA A 1010 29.92 11.02 9.17
N ARG A 1011 28.69 11.53 9.25
CA ARG A 1011 27.95 11.62 10.52
C ARG A 1011 26.93 10.49 10.54
N HIS A 1012 27.02 9.66 11.57
CA HIS A 1012 26.05 8.60 11.81
C HIS A 1012 24.97 9.09 12.76
N ASN A 1013 23.71 8.99 12.35
CA ASN A 1013 22.56 9.25 13.20
C ASN A 1013 21.96 7.91 13.67
N GLN A 1014 21.99 7.68 14.97
CA GLN A 1014 21.54 6.42 15.59
C GLN A 1014 20.01 6.29 15.62
N ASP A 1015 19.28 7.42 15.64
CA ASP A 1015 17.83 7.43 15.72
C ASP A 1015 17.18 7.30 14.34
N ASP A 1016 17.77 7.95 13.33
CA ASP A 1016 17.28 7.94 11.95
C ASP A 1016 18.46 7.90 10.96
N ILE A 1017 18.74 6.70 10.44
CA ILE A 1017 19.84 6.47 9.50
C ILE A 1017 19.72 7.31 8.21
N LEU A 1018 18.53 7.74 7.80
CA LEU A 1018 18.35 8.59 6.61
C LEU A 1018 18.92 9.99 6.79
N LYS A 1019 19.08 10.44 8.05
CA LYS A 1019 19.75 11.69 8.43
C LYS A 1019 21.25 11.52 8.63
N SER A 1020 21.79 10.30 8.46
CA SER A 1020 23.24 10.14 8.34
C SER A 1020 23.73 10.83 7.08
N SER A 1021 24.96 11.33 7.08
CA SER A 1021 25.43 12.20 6.01
C SER A 1021 26.91 12.07 5.72
N LEU A 1022 27.30 12.37 4.48
CA LEU A 1022 28.67 12.73 4.15
C LEU A 1022 28.84 14.22 4.43
N VAL A 1023 29.88 14.56 5.19
CA VAL A 1023 30.19 15.96 5.51
C VAL A 1023 30.81 16.61 4.28
N LEU A 1024 30.18 17.63 3.73
CA LEU A 1024 30.65 18.41 2.59
C LEU A 1024 30.94 19.86 3.04
N SER A 1025 31.38 20.72 2.14
CA SER A 1025 31.58 22.15 2.44
C SER A 1025 30.39 22.99 1.98
N ASP A 1026 30.06 24.03 2.73
CA ASP A 1026 29.15 25.10 2.32
C ASP A 1026 29.79 26.12 1.35
N GLY A 1027 31.11 25.97 1.09
CA GLY A 1027 31.92 26.87 0.26
C GLY A 1027 32.74 27.89 1.06
N THR A 1028 32.58 27.95 2.37
CA THR A 1028 33.33 28.86 3.26
C THR A 1028 34.66 28.23 3.69
N ASP A 1029 35.75 28.99 3.62
CA ASP A 1029 37.04 28.57 4.17
C ASP A 1029 37.22 29.13 5.58
N ILE A 1030 36.96 28.31 6.60
CA ILE A 1030 37.11 28.70 8.01
C ILE A 1030 38.57 28.98 8.42
N PHE A 1031 39.54 28.70 7.54
CA PHE A 1031 40.95 28.98 7.76
C PHE A 1031 41.45 30.22 6.99
N ASP A 1032 40.57 30.96 6.31
CA ASP A 1032 40.90 32.26 5.70
C ASP A 1032 41.10 33.33 6.79
N ASP A 1033 42.27 33.96 6.81
CA ASP A 1033 42.64 35.00 7.78
C ASP A 1033 41.73 36.25 7.71
N SER A 1034 40.96 36.45 6.63
CA SER A 1034 39.98 37.54 6.51
C SER A 1034 38.69 37.31 7.32
N ILE A 1035 38.38 36.07 7.69
CA ILE A 1035 37.16 35.66 8.41
C ILE A 1035 37.41 35.57 9.93
N ARG A 1036 38.65 35.34 10.35
CA ARG A 1036 39.10 35.21 11.76
C ARG A 1036 38.89 36.43 12.68
N ASN A 1037 38.39 37.56 12.17
CA ASN A 1037 38.16 38.78 12.96
C ASN A 1037 36.87 38.76 13.81
N ASN A 1038 36.06 37.71 13.75
CA ASN A 1038 34.92 37.52 14.64
C ASN A 1038 35.26 36.46 15.70
N ASP A 1039 35.26 36.85 16.98
CA ASP A 1039 35.58 36.01 18.15
C ASP A 1039 34.56 34.88 18.44
N THR A 1040 33.68 34.55 17.50
CA THR A 1040 32.67 33.49 17.61
C THR A 1040 32.54 32.75 16.28
N VAL A 1041 33.49 31.86 15.96
CA VAL A 1041 33.33 30.90 14.86
C VAL A 1041 32.32 29.85 15.35
N ASP A 1042 31.15 29.76 14.71
CA ASP A 1042 30.20 28.68 14.98
C ASP A 1042 30.85 27.35 14.57
N VAL A 1043 30.71 26.31 15.39
CA VAL A 1043 31.25 24.97 15.13
C VAL A 1043 30.72 24.32 13.85
N ASN A 1044 29.67 24.89 13.23
CA ASN A 1044 29.13 24.44 11.94
C ASN A 1044 29.47 25.36 10.75
N GLU A 1045 30.21 26.47 10.93
CA GLU A 1045 30.68 27.28 9.80
C GLU A 1045 31.61 26.45 8.88
N GLY A 1046 31.46 26.58 7.55
CA GLY A 1046 32.30 25.83 6.59
C GLY A 1046 31.78 24.45 6.20
N ILE A 1047 30.72 23.97 6.86
CA ILE A 1047 30.20 22.60 6.74
C ILE A 1047 28.79 22.58 6.14
N ASP A 1048 28.60 21.72 5.15
CA ASP A 1048 27.30 21.27 4.63
C ASP A 1048 27.21 19.74 4.77
N GLU A 1049 26.04 19.15 4.57
CA GLU A 1049 25.82 17.71 4.74
C GLU A 1049 25.03 17.13 3.58
N LEU A 1050 25.57 16.10 2.92
CA LEU A 1050 24.83 15.30 1.94
C LEU A 1050 24.20 14.10 2.64
N LEU A 1051 22.88 14.16 2.85
CA LEU A 1051 22.11 13.16 3.57
C LEU A 1051 21.98 11.86 2.78
N VAL A 1052 21.81 10.74 3.49
CA VAL A 1052 21.47 9.45 2.88
C VAL A 1052 20.17 9.55 2.08
N SER A 1053 19.16 10.29 2.57
CA SER A 1053 17.91 10.52 1.82
C SER A 1053 18.14 11.18 0.46
N GLU A 1054 19.02 12.19 0.40
CA GLU A 1054 19.39 12.87 -0.85
C GLU A 1054 20.20 11.95 -1.79
N LEU A 1055 21.05 11.06 -1.25
CA LEU A 1055 21.80 10.08 -2.05
C LEU A 1055 20.88 9.10 -2.80
N PHE A 1056 19.71 8.77 -2.26
CA PHE A 1056 18.72 7.93 -2.95
C PHE A 1056 18.06 8.63 -4.15
N GLU A 1057 18.21 9.94 -4.29
CA GLU A 1057 17.69 10.71 -5.43
C GLU A 1057 18.74 10.92 -6.54
N VAL A 1058 19.97 10.44 -6.32
CA VAL A 1058 21.07 10.57 -7.28
C VAL A 1058 20.97 9.52 -8.37
N MET A 1059 21.27 9.92 -9.61
CA MET A 1059 21.39 9.03 -10.77
C MET A 1059 22.83 9.03 -11.27
N LEU A 1060 23.48 7.87 -11.23
CA LEU A 1060 24.85 7.66 -11.67
C LEU A 1060 24.93 7.22 -13.15
N PRO A 1061 26.06 7.48 -13.85
CA PRO A 1061 26.23 7.14 -15.25
C PRO A 1061 26.22 5.62 -15.51
N ARG A 1062 25.91 5.23 -16.76
CA ARG A 1062 25.97 3.83 -17.22
C ARG A 1062 27.42 3.36 -17.35
N GLY A 1063 27.64 2.05 -17.25
CA GLY A 1063 28.97 1.43 -17.34
C GLY A 1063 29.63 1.18 -15.98
N GLY A 1064 28.94 1.50 -14.89
CA GLY A 1064 29.35 1.24 -13.52
C GLY A 1064 30.23 2.33 -12.92
N VAL A 1065 30.01 2.60 -11.63
CA VAL A 1065 30.80 3.56 -10.84
C VAL A 1065 31.37 2.86 -9.61
N HIS A 1066 32.67 3.05 -9.36
CA HIS A 1066 33.32 2.65 -8.12
C HIS A 1066 33.47 3.83 -7.15
N PHE A 1067 33.09 3.62 -5.89
CA PHE A 1067 33.33 4.58 -4.81
C PHE A 1067 34.36 4.03 -3.82
N THR A 1068 35.34 4.85 -3.44
CA THR A 1068 36.23 4.62 -2.30
C THR A 1068 35.97 5.69 -1.25
N ILE A 1069 35.29 5.32 -0.16
CA ILE A 1069 34.86 6.23 0.91
C ILE A 1069 35.71 5.99 2.16
N ILE A 1070 36.64 6.90 2.40
CA ILE A 1070 37.50 6.92 3.58
C ILE A 1070 36.91 7.93 4.56
N ALA A 1071 35.91 7.46 5.30
CA ALA A 1071 35.24 8.24 6.33
C ALA A 1071 34.73 7.33 7.45
N CYS A 1072 34.77 7.83 8.68
CA CYS A 1072 34.25 7.12 9.86
C CYS A 1072 32.80 6.71 9.64
N ASP A 1073 32.43 5.49 10.03
CA ASP A 1073 31.06 4.95 9.94
C ASP A 1073 30.42 4.93 8.54
N SER A 1074 31.20 5.19 7.48
CA SER A 1074 30.70 5.20 6.09
C SER A 1074 30.16 3.83 5.62
N GLY A 1075 30.63 2.74 6.23
CA GLY A 1075 30.17 1.38 6.00
C GLY A 1075 29.14 0.89 7.02
N THR A 1076 28.79 1.70 8.01
CA THR A 1076 27.74 1.38 8.99
C THR A 1076 26.38 1.42 8.30
N GLN A 1077 25.56 0.41 8.55
CA GLN A 1077 24.24 0.24 7.94
C GLN A 1077 23.22 -0.10 9.02
N ASP A 1078 22.01 0.45 8.87
CA ASP A 1078 20.84 -0.04 9.57
C ASP A 1078 20.29 -1.26 8.81
N ILE A 1079 20.25 -2.41 9.48
CA ILE A 1079 19.77 -3.67 8.92
C ILE A 1079 18.44 -4.01 9.59
N ALA A 1080 17.34 -3.74 8.88
CA ALA A 1080 16.01 -4.11 9.35
C ALA A 1080 15.77 -5.62 9.18
N PRO A 1081 14.77 -6.20 9.88
CA PRO A 1081 14.40 -7.61 9.71
C PRO A 1081 14.20 -7.99 8.23
N GLY A 1082 14.63 -9.20 7.85
CA GLY A 1082 14.77 -9.58 6.42
C GLY A 1082 16.08 -9.11 5.79
N ASP A 1083 17.06 -8.70 6.61
CA ASP A 1083 18.37 -8.19 6.19
C ASP A 1083 18.25 -7.01 5.20
N GLU A 1084 17.31 -6.10 5.44
CA GLU A 1084 17.05 -4.95 4.57
C GLU A 1084 17.97 -3.77 4.91
N PRO A 1085 18.98 -3.47 4.07
CA PRO A 1085 20.01 -2.52 4.41
C PRO A 1085 19.61 -1.09 4.08
N LEU A 1086 19.98 -0.16 4.95
CA LEU A 1086 19.86 1.29 4.73
C LEU A 1086 21.11 2.01 5.24
N GLY A 1087 21.58 3.00 4.49
CA GLY A 1087 22.81 3.75 4.79
C GLY A 1087 23.50 4.26 3.52
N ILE A 1088 24.72 4.79 3.67
CA ILE A 1088 25.48 5.40 2.56
C ILE A 1088 25.79 4.37 1.47
N ILE A 1089 26.27 3.17 1.83
CA ILE A 1089 26.59 2.11 0.86
C ILE A 1089 25.34 1.66 0.08
N PRO A 1090 24.23 1.25 0.71
CA PRO A 1090 22.99 0.94 0.00
C PRO A 1090 22.47 2.09 -0.88
N ALA A 1091 22.57 3.36 -0.42
CA ALA A 1091 22.12 4.51 -1.20
C ALA A 1091 22.95 4.70 -2.48
N LEU A 1092 24.26 4.54 -2.42
CA LEU A 1092 25.12 4.63 -3.61
C LEU A 1092 24.91 3.47 -4.58
N LEU A 1093 24.75 2.24 -4.06
CA LEU A 1093 24.37 1.10 -4.88
C LEU A 1093 22.98 1.33 -5.51
N TYR A 1094 22.05 1.95 -4.79
CA TYR A 1094 20.76 2.35 -5.35
C TYR A 1094 20.89 3.35 -6.49
N ALA A 1095 21.70 4.39 -6.29
CA ALA A 1095 21.98 5.43 -7.29
C ALA A 1095 22.64 4.92 -8.58
N GLY A 1096 23.23 3.71 -8.55
CA GLY A 1096 23.79 3.04 -9.73
C GLY A 1096 25.26 2.62 -9.59
N ALA A 1097 25.87 2.77 -8.40
CA ALA A 1097 27.22 2.28 -8.16
C ALA A 1097 27.26 0.75 -8.32
N THR A 1098 28.35 0.24 -8.87
CA THR A 1098 28.56 -1.21 -9.03
C THR A 1098 29.49 -1.78 -7.96
N SER A 1099 30.31 -0.93 -7.33
CA SER A 1099 31.09 -1.29 -6.16
C SER A 1099 31.35 -0.09 -5.25
N VAL A 1100 31.36 -0.33 -3.94
CA VAL A 1100 31.61 0.70 -2.93
C VAL A 1100 32.53 0.12 -1.86
N LEU A 1101 33.67 0.77 -1.64
CA LEU A 1101 34.57 0.50 -0.53
C LEU A 1101 34.28 1.50 0.59
N GLY A 1102 33.99 1.01 1.78
CA GLY A 1102 33.69 1.83 2.96
C GLY A 1102 34.34 1.29 4.23
N CYS A 1103 34.15 2.02 5.34
CA CYS A 1103 34.73 1.69 6.66
C CYS A 1103 33.62 1.29 7.65
N GLN A 1104 33.66 0.07 8.19
CA GLN A 1104 32.64 -0.46 9.11
C GLN A 1104 32.54 0.25 10.47
N TRP A 1105 33.57 1.00 10.86
CA TRP A 1105 33.62 1.75 12.13
C TRP A 1105 34.56 2.97 11.98
N PRO A 1106 34.66 3.86 12.98
CA PRO A 1106 35.55 5.01 12.91
C PRO A 1106 37.01 4.58 12.81
N ILE A 1107 37.75 5.13 11.84
CA ILE A 1107 39.16 4.80 11.60
C ILE A 1107 40.10 5.95 11.95
N ASP A 1108 41.32 5.62 12.36
CA ASP A 1108 42.39 6.61 12.51
C ASP A 1108 42.79 7.16 11.13
N SER A 1109 42.86 8.48 10.99
CA SER A 1109 43.14 9.12 9.70
C SER A 1109 44.51 8.72 9.12
N ARG A 1110 45.52 8.43 9.96
CA ARG A 1110 46.82 7.91 9.49
C ARG A 1110 46.67 6.54 8.83
N ALA A 1111 45.83 5.68 9.38
CA ALA A 1111 45.52 4.38 8.79
C ALA A 1111 44.75 4.55 7.47
N GLY A 1112 43.78 5.47 7.41
CA GLY A 1112 43.04 5.80 6.18
C GLY A 1112 43.94 6.33 5.05
N ARG A 1113 44.91 7.21 5.36
CA ARG A 1113 45.93 7.69 4.40
C ARG A 1113 46.84 6.55 3.93
N ALA A 1114 47.40 5.76 4.85
CA ALA A 1114 48.29 4.66 4.52
C ALA A 1114 47.60 3.58 3.67
N PHE A 1115 46.34 3.28 3.99
CA PHE A 1115 45.48 2.40 3.20
C PHE A 1115 45.31 2.95 1.78
N SER A 1116 44.85 4.21 1.63
CA SER A 1116 44.56 4.81 0.34
C SER A 1116 45.78 4.86 -0.57
N GLU A 1117 46.94 5.28 -0.03
CA GLU A 1117 48.19 5.34 -0.80
C GLU A 1117 48.56 3.97 -1.37
N THR A 1118 48.48 2.93 -0.54
CA THR A 1118 48.85 1.58 -0.94
C THR A 1118 47.80 0.99 -1.89
N PHE A 1119 46.51 1.17 -1.61
CA PHE A 1119 45.43 0.70 -2.46
C PHE A 1119 45.55 1.24 -3.88
N TYR A 1120 45.73 2.56 -4.06
CA TYR A 1120 45.89 3.14 -5.41
C TYR A 1120 47.18 2.71 -6.10
N ARG A 1121 48.25 2.40 -5.36
CA ARG A 1121 49.48 1.82 -5.92
C ARG A 1121 49.26 0.40 -6.45
N GLU A 1122 48.53 -0.42 -5.70
CA GLU A 1122 48.13 -1.76 -6.14
C GLU A 1122 47.23 -1.67 -7.39
N ILE A 1123 46.24 -0.75 -7.40
CA ILE A 1123 45.39 -0.49 -8.56
C ILE A 1123 46.22 -0.08 -9.79
N ALA A 1124 47.17 0.85 -9.64
CA ALA A 1124 48.03 1.29 -10.74
C ALA A 1124 48.89 0.15 -11.29
N ALA A 1125 49.46 -0.69 -10.41
CA ALA A 1125 50.21 -1.88 -10.81
C ALA A 1125 49.34 -2.88 -11.57
N MET A 1126 48.09 -3.09 -11.13
CA MET A 1126 47.13 -3.94 -11.83
C MET A 1126 46.70 -3.36 -13.18
N GLN A 1127 46.47 -2.04 -13.28
CA GLN A 1127 46.16 -1.37 -14.54
C GLN A 1127 47.30 -1.51 -15.56
N ALA A 1128 48.55 -1.36 -15.12
CA ALA A 1128 49.72 -1.57 -15.97
C ALA A 1128 49.79 -3.01 -16.49
N LYS A 1129 49.50 -4.00 -15.63
CA LYS A 1129 49.44 -5.42 -16.03
C LYS A 1129 48.28 -5.71 -16.98
N ALA A 1130 47.10 -5.15 -16.72
CA ALA A 1130 45.92 -5.32 -17.56
C ALA A 1130 46.14 -4.72 -18.96
N ALA A 1131 46.77 -3.55 -19.05
CA ALA A 1131 47.12 -2.91 -20.31
C ALA A 1131 48.03 -3.79 -21.18
N LEU A 1132 49.01 -4.49 -20.57
CA LEU A 1132 49.87 -5.46 -21.28
C LEU A 1132 49.06 -6.65 -21.83
N GLN A 1133 47.97 -7.02 -21.16
CA GLN A 1133 47.07 -8.11 -21.56
C GLN A 1133 45.92 -7.63 -22.46
N LYS A 1134 45.92 -6.36 -22.89
CA LYS A 1134 44.82 -5.72 -23.64
C LYS A 1134 43.47 -5.81 -22.91
N SER A 1135 43.50 -5.79 -21.58
CA SER A 1135 42.32 -5.72 -20.70
C SER A 1135 42.26 -4.34 -20.03
N SER A 1136 41.06 -3.87 -19.73
CA SER A 1136 40.81 -2.64 -18.94
C SER A 1136 40.25 -2.94 -17.54
N VAL A 1137 40.30 -4.20 -17.11
CA VAL A 1137 39.72 -4.66 -15.84
C VAL A 1137 40.73 -4.64 -14.70
N VAL A 1138 40.29 -4.14 -13.54
CA VAL A 1138 41.03 -4.14 -12.28
C VAL A 1138 40.27 -4.95 -11.25
N ASN A 1139 40.97 -5.85 -10.54
CA ASN A 1139 40.40 -6.64 -9.45
C ASN A 1139 40.52 -5.88 -8.12
N LEU A 1140 39.42 -5.26 -7.71
CA LEU A 1140 39.31 -4.47 -6.49
C LEU A 1140 39.50 -5.31 -5.23
N ALA A 1141 38.96 -6.54 -5.21
CA ALA A 1141 39.09 -7.44 -4.07
C ALA A 1141 40.56 -7.86 -3.84
N ALA A 1142 41.31 -8.08 -4.93
CA ALA A 1142 42.74 -8.38 -4.85
C ALA A 1142 43.55 -7.18 -4.33
N ALA A 1143 43.23 -5.96 -4.80
CA ALA A 1143 43.89 -4.74 -4.34
C ALA A 1143 43.61 -4.46 -2.85
N LEU A 1144 42.38 -4.69 -2.40
CA LEU A 1144 41.98 -4.60 -1.00
C LEU A 1144 42.74 -5.62 -0.15
N SER A 1145 42.72 -6.89 -0.54
CA SER A 1145 43.42 -8.00 0.16
C SER A 1145 44.91 -7.71 0.32
N SER A 1146 45.59 -7.34 -0.77
CA SER A 1146 47.02 -6.98 -0.76
C SER A 1146 47.28 -5.84 0.24
N THR A 1147 46.50 -4.76 0.16
CA THR A 1147 46.66 -3.58 1.02
C THR A 1147 46.47 -3.90 2.50
N VAL A 1148 45.37 -4.56 2.86
CA VAL A 1148 45.04 -4.93 4.24
C VAL A 1148 46.06 -5.92 4.81
N GLY A 1149 46.56 -6.85 3.99
CA GLY A 1149 47.61 -7.80 4.39
C GLY A 1149 48.90 -7.08 4.80
N ARG A 1150 49.31 -6.06 4.05
CA ARG A 1150 50.49 -5.24 4.38
C ARG A 1150 50.30 -4.43 5.66
N MET A 1151 49.09 -3.92 5.92
CA MET A 1151 48.75 -3.29 7.21
C MET A 1151 48.88 -4.28 8.37
N ARG A 1152 48.25 -5.45 8.26
CA ARG A 1152 48.27 -6.50 9.30
C ARG A 1152 49.69 -6.98 9.62
N ARG A 1153 50.55 -7.14 8.61
CA ARG A 1153 51.96 -7.52 8.79
C ARG A 1153 52.82 -6.39 9.36
N GLY A 1154 52.28 -5.17 9.42
CA GLY A 1154 52.93 -3.96 9.93
C GLY A 1154 53.94 -3.35 8.96
N GLU A 1155 53.85 -3.69 7.67
CA GLU A 1155 54.70 -3.13 6.63
C GLU A 1155 54.40 -1.65 6.36
N LEU A 1156 53.16 -1.22 6.65
CA LEU A 1156 52.71 0.17 6.54
C LEU A 1156 52.82 0.94 7.87
N GLY A 1157 53.29 0.30 8.94
CA GLY A 1157 53.40 0.86 10.27
C GLY A 1157 53.15 -0.19 11.36
N ALA A 1158 53.99 -0.24 12.40
CA ALA A 1158 53.87 -1.23 13.47
C ALA A 1158 52.57 -1.08 14.29
N ASP A 1159 52.06 0.14 14.39
CA ASP A 1159 50.81 0.45 15.11
C ASP A 1159 49.57 -0.10 14.39
N PHE A 1160 49.64 -0.27 13.06
CA PHE A 1160 48.54 -0.75 12.24
C PHE A 1160 48.36 -2.28 12.27
N LYS A 1161 49.09 -3.03 13.10
CA LYS A 1161 48.95 -4.49 13.23
C LYS A 1161 47.65 -4.95 13.91
N GLN A 1162 47.00 -4.07 14.66
CA GLN A 1162 45.76 -4.41 15.38
C GLN A 1162 44.55 -4.36 14.44
N ALA A 1163 43.62 -5.30 14.59
CA ALA A 1163 42.43 -5.46 13.76
C ALA A 1163 41.64 -4.17 13.57
N TYR A 1164 41.60 -3.31 14.58
CA TYR A 1164 40.94 -2.00 14.49
C TYR A 1164 41.37 -1.16 13.27
N TYR A 1165 42.65 -1.23 12.86
CA TYR A 1165 43.19 -0.40 11.78
C TYR A 1165 43.03 -0.98 10.38
N TRP A 1166 42.85 -2.30 10.24
CA TRP A 1166 42.88 -2.96 8.93
C TRP A 1166 41.61 -3.76 8.60
N ALA A 1167 40.86 -4.22 9.61
CA ALA A 1167 39.58 -4.91 9.42
C ALA A 1167 38.33 -4.03 9.13
N PRO A 1168 38.33 -2.67 9.21
CA PRO A 1168 37.13 -1.92 8.87
C PRO A 1168 36.88 -1.81 7.37
N PHE A 1169 37.91 -1.98 6.53
CA PHE A 1169 37.80 -1.76 5.09
C PHE A 1169 37.07 -2.91 4.41
N VAL A 1170 35.87 -2.62 3.90
CA VAL A 1170 35.00 -3.60 3.25
C VAL A 1170 34.60 -3.14 1.86
N LEU A 1171 34.59 -4.09 0.92
CA LEU A 1171 34.15 -3.88 -0.45
C LEU A 1171 32.77 -4.50 -0.64
N HIS A 1172 31.80 -3.68 -1.00
CA HIS A 1172 30.43 -4.08 -1.34
C HIS A 1172 30.20 -4.04 -2.85
N GLY A 1173 29.40 -4.97 -3.37
CA GLY A 1173 29.07 -5.06 -4.79
C GLY A 1173 30.07 -5.92 -5.58
N LEU A 1174 30.53 -5.43 -6.73
CA LEU A 1174 31.45 -6.17 -7.61
C LEU A 1174 32.89 -6.20 -7.07
N TRP A 1175 33.57 -7.33 -7.31
CA TRP A 1175 34.99 -7.51 -6.98
C TRP A 1175 35.94 -6.84 -7.98
N TYR A 1176 35.40 -6.25 -9.05
CA TYR A 1176 36.17 -5.68 -10.14
C TYR A 1176 35.56 -4.39 -10.66
N PHE A 1177 36.36 -3.68 -11.45
CA PHE A 1177 35.96 -2.49 -12.18
C PHE A 1177 36.55 -2.54 -13.61
N CYS A 1178 35.78 -2.11 -14.60
CA CYS A 1178 36.18 -2.05 -16.01
C CYS A 1178 36.23 -0.58 -16.44
N LYS A 1179 37.36 -0.15 -17.00
CA LYS A 1179 37.58 1.23 -17.44
C LYS A 1179 37.11 1.45 -18.87
#